data_AF-M2SRM8-F1
#
_entry.id   AF-M2SRM8-F1
#
_cell.length_a   1.000
_cell.length_b   1.000
_cell.length_c   1.000
_cell.angle_alpha   90.00
_cell.angle_beta   90.00
_cell.angle_gamma   90.00
#
_symmetry.space_group_name_H-M   'P 1'
#
loop_
_entity.id
_entity.type
_entity.pdbx_description
1 polymer ?
#
loop_
_entity_poly.entity_id
_entity_poly.type
_entity_poly.pdbx_seq_one_letter_code
_entity_poly.pdbx_strand_id
1 'polypeptide(L)'
;MASSPTSGASRSFPTIKHVRTFVTQGPGSGGDYHNVAGGHWLIDSKISTPMSQYEQYRKSRTSWGINVLGSFCVEIEASDGTKGFATGFGGPPACWLVAEHFERFLIGQDPRDTNHIFEQMYRASMFYGRKGLPVAVISVIDLAIWDLLGHIRNEPVYKMLGGATRERLNFYCTGPEPAAAKEMGFFGAKVPLPYGPGEGVEGLKKNVEFLTKHRESVGPDFPLMVDCYMSLNVPYTIEVVKATEHLNLNWWEECLSPDDSDGFEQIKRAHPRMKFTTGEHEYSRYGFRKLIEGRNLDILQPDVMWVGGMTELIKISAMAAAYDIPVVPHASGPYSYHFVVSQANSPFQEYLANSPDGKSVLPVFGNLFTNEPIPTKGYLDVKTLDRPGFGLELNPHAGLIDATRILNPAPQKALKPAEPEKPAETNGTIKDTVNSALEKLHIGGTAQGTPAKEPSEAEFNELKAKYQKAGQDQVFSFYDKLSTSEKASLYEQLSNFNPEYINEITERALHPAQTEATENKLEPLPENATSSVLDSSQDNLDQWYNNGLEFIANNQVAVVLMAGGQGTRLGSSAPKGCFDIGLPSQKSLFQLQGERIRKAEMLAAKKHGKENVTIPWYVMTSGPTRGPTAEFFEKHNYFGLKKENVVIFEQGVLPCISNEGKILLESKSKVAVAPDGNGGLYQALIQSGVVADMGKRGIKHIHAYCVDNCLVKVADPVFIGFSASKNVDIATKVVRKRNAKESVGLILQKNGKPDVVEYSEISTEDAEAKDPKDSELLKFRAANIVNHYYSYSFLESIPAWAKKLPHHVARKKIPYVNTETGETIKPEKPNGIKLEQFVFDCFPFLTLDKFACMEVKREDEFSPLKNARGTGEDDPDTSKQDIMMQGKKWVQAAGATVVSEDPKEGIEVSPLISYGGEGLDFLKTRTIKAPAVIESED
;
A
#
# COMPACT_ATOMS: atom_id res chain seq x y z
N MET A 1 64.60 -21.97 -22.64
CA MET A 1 63.85 -22.28 -21.41
C MET A 1 64.50 -21.47 -20.29
N ALA A 2 63.87 -20.77 -19.37
CA ALA A 2 62.48 -20.49 -18.96
C ALA A 2 62.59 -19.12 -18.21
N SER A 3 61.56 -18.30 -17.99
CA SER A 3 60.27 -18.61 -17.40
C SER A 3 59.34 -17.41 -17.62
N SER A 4 58.09 -17.69 -17.97
CA SER A 4 57.00 -16.72 -18.09
C SER A 4 56.49 -16.29 -16.71
N PRO A 5 55.92 -15.07 -16.58
CA PRO A 5 55.38 -14.59 -15.31
C PRO A 5 54.07 -15.32 -14.97
N THR A 6 53.98 -15.79 -13.73
CA THR A 6 52.78 -16.39 -13.15
C THR A 6 51.67 -15.35 -13.00
N SER A 7 50.52 -15.63 -13.59
CA SER A 7 49.27 -14.91 -13.35
C SER A 7 48.88 -15.05 -11.87
N GLY A 8 48.94 -13.95 -11.11
CA GLY A 8 48.45 -13.91 -9.74
C GLY A 8 46.93 -14.13 -9.73
N ALA A 9 46.49 -15.31 -9.28
CA ALA A 9 45.11 -15.53 -8.91
C ALA A 9 44.77 -14.58 -7.74
N SER A 10 43.81 -13.69 -7.94
CA SER A 10 43.18 -12.91 -6.86
C SER A 10 42.82 -13.84 -5.71
N ARG A 11 43.33 -13.60 -4.49
CA ARG A 11 42.89 -14.35 -3.29
C ARG A 11 41.37 -14.24 -3.18
N SER A 12 40.68 -15.36 -3.02
CA SER A 12 39.24 -15.38 -2.75
C SER A 12 38.97 -14.75 -1.39
N PHE A 13 38.01 -13.82 -1.32
CA PHE A 13 37.57 -13.23 -0.06
C PHE A 13 36.78 -14.29 0.74
N PRO A 14 36.90 -14.35 2.09
CA PRO A 14 36.17 -15.31 2.90
C PRO A 14 34.65 -15.16 2.75
N THR A 15 33.91 -16.26 2.71
CA THR A 15 32.43 -16.26 2.68
C THR A 15 31.86 -16.60 4.04
N ILE A 16 30.60 -16.24 4.31
CA ILE A 16 29.90 -16.59 5.54
C ILE A 16 29.68 -18.10 5.61
N LYS A 17 30.15 -18.73 6.69
CA LYS A 17 30.14 -20.18 6.88
C LYS A 17 29.14 -20.64 7.94
N HIS A 18 29.04 -19.91 9.06
CA HIS A 18 28.13 -20.24 10.15
C HIS A 18 27.48 -18.99 10.73
N VAL A 19 26.22 -19.13 11.15
CA VAL A 19 25.47 -18.12 11.91
C VAL A 19 25.02 -18.77 13.22
N ARG A 20 25.35 -18.16 14.35
CA ARG A 20 24.98 -18.65 15.69
C ARG A 20 24.26 -17.56 16.46
N THR A 21 23.25 -17.93 17.21
CA THR A 21 22.46 -16.99 18.01
C THR A 21 22.43 -17.36 19.48
N PHE A 22 22.42 -16.34 20.33
CA PHE A 22 22.48 -16.49 21.78
C PHE A 22 21.45 -15.58 22.45
N VAL A 23 20.94 -16.02 23.60
CA VAL A 23 20.13 -15.20 24.52
C VAL A 23 20.99 -14.87 25.74
N THR A 24 20.92 -13.64 26.22
CA THR A 24 21.66 -13.20 27.43
C THR A 24 20.97 -13.65 28.71
N GLN A 25 21.75 -14.06 29.72
CA GLN A 25 21.28 -14.39 31.06
C GLN A 25 21.30 -13.16 31.97
N GLY A 26 20.16 -12.89 32.59
CA GLY A 26 20.02 -11.87 33.62
C GLY A 26 19.72 -10.45 33.08
N PRO A 27 19.24 -9.56 33.96
CA PRO A 27 18.92 -8.19 33.60
C PRO A 27 20.18 -7.35 33.36
N GLY A 28 20.10 -6.39 32.44
CA GLY A 28 21.09 -5.36 32.17
C GLY A 28 22.19 -5.78 31.20
N SER A 29 22.06 -6.93 30.53
CA SER A 29 23.05 -7.44 29.56
C SER A 29 22.47 -7.47 28.15
N GLY A 30 23.21 -6.93 27.18
CA GLY A 30 22.83 -6.91 25.76
C GLY A 30 22.02 -5.69 25.32
N GLY A 31 21.33 -5.79 24.18
CA GLY A 31 20.72 -4.65 23.49
C GLY A 31 19.26 -4.30 23.84
N ASP A 32 18.61 -4.97 24.80
CA ASP A 32 17.30 -4.53 25.32
C ASP A 32 17.47 -3.60 26.54
N TYR A 33 17.28 -2.30 26.33
CA TYR A 33 17.41 -1.26 27.35
C TYR A 33 16.44 -1.41 28.52
N HIS A 34 15.31 -2.10 28.33
CA HIS A 34 14.26 -2.21 29.33
C HIS A 34 14.40 -3.46 30.19
N ASN A 35 15.24 -4.42 29.78
CA ASN A 35 15.50 -5.63 30.54
C ASN A 35 16.47 -5.37 31.70
N VAL A 36 16.09 -4.51 32.64
CA VAL A 36 16.89 -4.10 33.82
C VAL A 36 16.22 -4.54 35.12
N ALA A 37 16.97 -4.51 36.24
CA ALA A 37 16.42 -4.84 37.55
C ALA A 37 15.43 -3.78 38.05
N GLY A 38 14.49 -4.17 38.92
CA GLY A 38 13.55 -3.25 39.57
C GLY A 38 14.27 -2.15 40.36
N GLY A 39 13.66 -0.96 40.40
CA GLY A 39 14.22 0.27 40.94
C GLY A 39 15.00 1.10 39.92
N HIS A 40 15.15 0.61 38.69
CA HIS A 40 15.78 1.38 37.61
C HIS A 40 14.81 2.42 37.04
N TRP A 41 15.31 3.64 36.77
CA TRP A 41 14.48 4.72 36.25
C TRP A 41 13.79 4.39 34.93
N LEU A 42 14.49 3.65 34.05
CA LEU A 42 13.94 3.12 32.80
C LEU A 42 12.70 2.21 32.95
N ILE A 43 12.28 1.76 34.13
CA ILE A 43 11.05 0.96 34.21
C ILE A 43 10.09 1.42 35.30
N ASP A 44 10.63 1.98 36.38
CA ASP A 44 9.87 2.27 37.59
C ASP A 44 9.71 3.77 37.88
N SER A 45 10.37 4.65 37.11
CA SER A 45 10.03 6.07 37.14
C SER A 45 8.74 6.34 36.38
N LYS A 46 8.01 7.38 36.81
CA LYS A 46 6.81 7.82 36.11
C LYS A 46 7.21 8.48 34.79
N ILE A 47 7.00 7.76 33.69
CA ILE A 47 7.24 8.20 32.31
C ILE A 47 5.91 8.07 31.56
N SER A 48 5.58 9.06 30.74
CA SER A 48 4.44 9.03 29.86
C SER A 48 4.70 8.05 28.72
N THR A 49 3.75 7.18 28.43
CA THR A 49 3.84 6.10 27.44
C THR A 49 2.53 5.99 26.69
N PRO A 50 2.46 5.25 25.56
CA PRO A 50 1.19 4.98 24.88
C PRO A 50 0.17 4.24 25.77
N MET A 51 0.67 3.54 26.80
CA MET A 51 -0.14 2.82 27.78
C MET A 51 -0.60 3.68 28.95
N SER A 52 -0.13 4.92 29.10
CA SER A 52 -0.44 5.77 30.25
C SER A 52 -1.91 6.17 30.35
N GLN A 53 -2.69 6.07 29.26
CA GLN A 53 -4.14 6.27 29.32
C GLN A 53 -4.87 5.18 30.14
N TYR A 54 -4.28 3.98 30.25
CA TYR A 54 -4.84 2.87 31.00
C TYR A 54 -4.28 2.87 32.42
N GLU A 55 -5.13 3.18 33.41
CA GLU A 55 -4.71 3.39 34.80
C GLU A 55 -3.92 2.20 35.37
N GLN A 56 -4.31 0.96 35.03
CA GLN A 56 -3.63 -0.24 35.52
C GLN A 56 -2.18 -0.40 35.01
N TYR A 57 -1.84 0.22 33.87
CA TYR A 57 -0.53 0.07 33.21
C TYR A 57 0.36 1.32 33.35
N ARG A 58 -0.15 2.40 33.95
CA ARG A 58 0.52 3.71 34.03
C ARG A 58 1.74 3.74 34.95
N LYS A 59 1.79 2.90 35.99
CA LYS A 59 2.77 3.03 37.09
C LYS A 59 4.16 2.49 36.77
N SER A 60 4.27 1.46 35.93
CA SER A 60 5.55 0.84 35.58
C SER A 60 5.48 0.28 34.17
N ARG A 61 6.55 0.44 33.40
CA ARG A 61 6.62 -0.02 32.00
C ARG A 61 6.67 -1.55 31.91
N THR A 62 7.10 -2.23 32.98
CA THR A 62 7.06 -3.71 33.05
C THR A 62 5.64 -4.27 33.18
N SER A 63 4.68 -3.47 33.67
CA SER A 63 3.30 -3.93 33.88
C SER A 63 2.58 -4.35 32.59
N TRP A 64 3.05 -3.87 31.43
CA TRP A 64 2.56 -4.24 30.10
C TRP A 64 3.61 -4.97 29.25
N GLY A 65 4.70 -5.44 29.88
CA GLY A 65 5.66 -6.34 29.24
C GLY A 65 6.63 -5.68 28.26
N ILE A 66 7.03 -4.42 28.48
CA ILE A 66 8.00 -3.72 27.60
C ILE A 66 9.31 -4.51 27.37
N ASN A 67 9.73 -5.30 28.35
CA ASN A 67 10.97 -6.09 28.35
C ASN A 67 10.75 -7.59 28.07
N VAL A 68 9.56 -7.98 27.56
CA VAL A 68 9.19 -9.39 27.41
C VAL A 68 10.08 -10.15 26.42
N LEU A 69 10.63 -9.45 25.43
CA LEU A 69 11.47 -10.06 24.41
C LEU A 69 12.88 -10.31 24.94
N GLY A 70 13.48 -9.34 25.65
CA GLY A 70 14.86 -9.43 26.11
C GLY A 70 15.89 -9.31 24.98
N SER A 71 17.17 -9.40 25.35
CA SER A 71 18.28 -9.27 24.40
C SER A 71 18.59 -10.59 23.68
N PHE A 72 19.09 -10.47 22.45
CA PHE A 72 19.74 -11.58 21.74
C PHE A 72 21.04 -11.12 21.09
N CYS A 73 21.87 -12.08 20.69
CA CYS A 73 23.13 -11.84 20.01
C CYS A 73 23.26 -12.72 18.76
N VAL A 74 23.98 -12.22 17.76
CA VAL A 74 24.33 -12.92 16.52
C VAL A 74 25.85 -12.99 16.42
N GLU A 75 26.40 -14.19 16.21
CA GLU A 75 27.79 -14.42 15.81
C GLU A 75 27.81 -14.96 14.38
N ILE A 76 28.61 -14.34 13.50
CA ILE A 76 28.82 -14.80 12.12
C ILE A 76 30.27 -15.21 11.96
N GLU A 77 30.51 -16.45 11.55
CA GLU A 77 31.85 -16.99 11.27
C GLU A 77 32.07 -17.11 9.76
N ALA A 78 33.17 -16.55 9.27
CA ALA A 78 33.60 -16.67 7.89
C ALA A 78 34.38 -17.96 7.62
N SER A 79 34.61 -18.28 6.34
CA SER A 79 35.28 -19.50 5.90
C SER A 79 36.75 -19.61 6.34
N ASP A 80 37.37 -18.50 6.71
CA ASP A 80 38.73 -18.43 7.25
C ASP A 80 38.78 -18.51 8.79
N GLY A 81 37.62 -18.65 9.44
CA GLY A 81 37.48 -18.70 10.89
C GLY A 81 37.35 -17.34 11.58
N THR A 82 37.41 -16.22 10.84
CA THR A 82 37.17 -14.88 11.39
C THR A 82 35.71 -14.76 11.83
N LYS A 83 35.46 -14.03 12.91
CA LYS A 83 34.13 -13.88 13.51
C LYS A 83 33.75 -12.42 13.64
N GLY A 84 32.46 -12.12 13.44
CA GLY A 84 31.84 -10.86 13.85
C GLY A 84 30.69 -11.11 14.80
N PHE A 85 30.40 -10.15 15.66
CA PHE A 85 29.41 -10.28 16.71
C PHE A 85 28.59 -8.99 16.90
N ALA A 86 27.28 -9.13 17.10
CA ALA A 86 26.42 -8.01 17.48
C ALA A 86 25.29 -8.43 18.43
N THR A 87 24.72 -7.46 19.15
CA THR A 87 23.56 -7.63 20.03
C THR A 87 22.44 -6.63 19.70
N GLY A 88 21.22 -6.97 20.10
CA GLY A 88 20.03 -6.13 20.02
C GLY A 88 18.90 -6.72 20.86
N PHE A 89 17.66 -6.27 20.65
CA PHE A 89 16.47 -6.81 21.30
C PHE A 89 15.76 -7.87 20.44
N GLY A 90 15.01 -8.75 21.08
CA GLY A 90 14.13 -9.71 20.40
C GLY A 90 14.19 -11.14 20.95
N GLY A 91 15.16 -11.44 21.82
CA GLY A 91 15.32 -12.71 22.53
C GLY A 91 15.04 -13.98 21.73
N PRO A 92 14.34 -14.98 22.30
CA PRO A 92 14.06 -16.25 21.60
C PRO A 92 13.32 -16.08 20.26
N PRO A 93 12.29 -15.22 20.12
CA PRO A 93 11.66 -14.96 18.81
C PRO A 93 12.63 -14.46 17.74
N ALA A 94 13.59 -13.60 18.11
CA ALA A 94 14.64 -13.16 17.19
C ALA A 94 15.54 -14.31 16.77
N CYS A 95 16.01 -15.13 17.71
CA CYS A 95 16.83 -16.32 17.40
C CYS A 95 16.10 -17.28 16.46
N TRP A 96 14.79 -17.46 16.65
CA TRP A 96 13.95 -18.27 15.75
C TRP A 96 13.91 -17.68 14.34
N LEU A 97 13.69 -16.37 14.20
CA LEU A 97 13.69 -15.70 12.88
C LEU A 97 15.03 -15.81 12.16
N VAL A 98 16.15 -15.71 12.90
CA VAL A 98 17.48 -15.94 12.31
C VAL A 98 17.58 -17.37 11.76
N ALA A 99 17.31 -18.38 12.58
CA ALA A 99 17.47 -19.78 12.21
C ALA A 99 16.49 -20.22 11.10
N GLU A 100 15.21 -19.89 11.26
CA GLU A 100 14.15 -20.44 10.42
C GLU A 100 13.91 -19.61 9.16
N HIS A 101 14.33 -18.35 9.14
CA HIS A 101 14.13 -17.50 7.97
C HIS A 101 15.44 -16.96 7.42
N PHE A 102 16.20 -16.18 8.18
CA PHE A 102 17.24 -15.34 7.59
C PHE A 102 18.56 -16.05 7.28
N GLU A 103 18.91 -17.13 7.99
CA GLU A 103 20.16 -17.88 7.80
C GLU A 103 20.38 -18.32 6.34
N ARG A 104 19.30 -18.69 5.64
CA ARG A 104 19.35 -19.14 4.24
C ARG A 104 19.90 -18.08 3.26
N PHE A 105 19.82 -16.80 3.63
CA PHE A 105 20.33 -15.68 2.84
C PHE A 105 21.78 -15.30 3.22
N LEU A 106 22.34 -15.94 4.24
CA LEU A 106 23.66 -15.63 4.78
C LEU A 106 24.70 -16.66 4.37
N ILE A 107 24.38 -17.95 4.50
CA ILE A 107 25.35 -19.03 4.26
C ILE A 107 25.86 -19.01 2.81
N GLY A 108 27.19 -18.99 2.66
CA GLY A 108 27.88 -18.97 1.38
C GLY A 108 28.00 -17.59 0.73
N GLN A 109 27.40 -16.54 1.30
CA GLN A 109 27.52 -15.18 0.76
C GLN A 109 28.87 -14.54 1.08
N ASP A 110 29.30 -13.62 0.22
CA ASP A 110 30.41 -12.71 0.51
C ASP A 110 29.91 -11.63 1.48
N PRO A 111 30.53 -11.47 2.68
CA PRO A 111 30.05 -10.51 3.66
C PRO A 111 30.18 -9.05 3.19
N ARG A 112 30.91 -8.77 2.09
CA ARG A 112 30.99 -7.43 1.49
C ARG A 112 29.70 -7.03 0.77
N ASP A 113 28.86 -8.00 0.39
CA ASP A 113 27.62 -7.79 -0.36
C ASP A 113 26.45 -7.36 0.56
N THR A 114 26.73 -6.44 1.48
CA THR A 114 25.79 -6.01 2.55
C THR A 114 24.45 -5.54 1.99
N ASN A 115 24.46 -4.76 0.90
CA ASN A 115 23.25 -4.32 0.23
C ASN A 115 22.41 -5.48 -0.31
N HIS A 116 23.04 -6.50 -0.88
CA HIS A 116 22.34 -7.66 -1.44
C HIS A 116 21.73 -8.51 -0.34
N ILE A 117 22.53 -8.83 0.69
CA ILE A 117 22.11 -9.60 1.86
C ILE A 117 20.92 -8.92 2.57
N PHE A 118 21.03 -7.59 2.78
CA PHE A 118 19.93 -6.80 3.35
C PHE A 118 18.66 -6.88 2.48
N GLU A 119 18.76 -6.65 1.16
CA GLU A 119 17.58 -6.67 0.28
C GLU A 119 16.92 -8.05 0.22
N GLN A 120 17.69 -9.14 0.25
CA GLN A 120 17.15 -10.50 0.32
C GLN A 120 16.33 -10.70 1.60
N MET A 121 16.90 -10.39 2.78
CA MET A 121 16.21 -10.56 4.06
C MET A 121 14.99 -9.64 4.19
N TYR A 122 15.13 -8.37 3.81
CA TYR A 122 14.04 -7.40 3.88
C TYR A 122 12.88 -7.81 2.95
N ARG A 123 13.16 -8.09 1.66
CA ARG A 123 12.12 -8.46 0.69
C ARG A 123 11.45 -9.79 1.02
N ALA A 124 12.21 -10.77 1.49
CA ALA A 124 11.66 -12.06 1.89
C ALA A 124 10.69 -11.96 3.08
N SER A 125 10.86 -10.97 3.95
CA SER A 125 10.00 -10.75 5.12
C SER A 125 8.89 -9.72 4.89
N MET A 126 8.80 -9.06 3.72
CA MET A 126 7.89 -7.91 3.48
C MET A 126 6.41 -8.14 3.80
N PHE A 127 5.89 -9.37 3.73
CA PHE A 127 4.49 -9.65 4.03
C PHE A 127 4.16 -9.61 5.54
N TYR A 128 5.18 -9.63 6.42
CA TYR A 128 5.01 -9.54 7.89
C TYR A 128 6.07 -8.67 8.60
N GLY A 129 7.09 -8.19 7.90
CA GLY A 129 8.33 -7.64 8.49
C GLY A 129 8.76 -6.30 7.91
N ARG A 130 7.80 -5.43 7.57
CA ARG A 130 8.10 -4.05 7.09
C ARG A 130 8.53 -3.09 8.21
N LYS A 131 8.19 -3.41 9.45
CA LYS A 131 8.51 -2.67 10.69
C LYS A 131 8.69 -3.69 11.82
N GLY A 132 9.16 -3.23 12.98
CA GLY A 132 9.17 -4.03 14.21
C GLY A 132 10.21 -5.15 14.21
N LEU A 133 9.90 -6.25 14.90
CA LEU A 133 10.87 -7.29 15.25
C LEU A 133 11.66 -7.85 14.05
N PRO A 134 11.07 -8.20 12.88
CA PRO A 134 11.86 -8.71 11.76
C PRO A 134 12.96 -7.75 11.27
N VAL A 135 12.69 -6.44 11.25
CA VAL A 135 13.69 -5.43 10.83
C VAL A 135 14.75 -5.24 11.91
N ALA A 136 14.37 -5.30 13.20
CA ALA A 136 15.33 -5.30 14.30
C ALA A 136 16.26 -6.53 14.24
N VAL A 137 15.74 -7.71 13.90
CA VAL A 137 16.57 -8.91 13.69
C VAL A 137 17.56 -8.72 12.54
N ILE A 138 17.09 -8.18 11.41
CA ILE A 138 17.95 -7.83 10.27
C ILE A 138 19.06 -6.87 10.71
N SER A 139 18.74 -5.91 11.58
CA SER A 139 19.72 -4.93 12.07
C SER A 139 20.88 -5.59 12.82
N VAL A 140 20.59 -6.53 13.72
CA VAL A 140 21.63 -7.23 14.48
C VAL A 140 22.47 -8.14 13.58
N ILE A 141 21.85 -8.81 12.60
CA ILE A 141 22.58 -9.57 11.58
C ILE A 141 23.53 -8.65 10.80
N ASP A 142 23.01 -7.52 10.30
CA ASP A 142 23.79 -6.56 9.51
C ASP A 142 24.96 -5.99 10.31
N LEU A 143 24.73 -5.62 11.58
CA LEU A 143 25.80 -5.18 12.49
C LEU A 143 26.86 -6.27 12.68
N ALA A 144 26.48 -7.54 12.85
CA ALA A 144 27.45 -8.63 12.96
C ALA A 144 28.26 -8.84 11.67
N ILE A 145 27.66 -8.58 10.49
CA ILE A 145 28.37 -8.60 9.20
C ILE A 145 29.39 -7.45 9.13
N TRP A 146 29.02 -6.24 9.55
CA TRP A 146 29.94 -5.10 9.58
C TRP A 146 31.10 -5.29 10.56
N ASP A 147 30.84 -5.91 11.71
CA ASP A 147 31.87 -6.29 12.67
C ASP A 147 32.84 -7.33 12.07
N LEU A 148 32.28 -8.38 11.44
CA LEU A 148 33.05 -9.41 10.72
C LEU A 148 33.95 -8.80 9.64
N LEU A 149 33.40 -7.89 8.83
CA LEU A 149 34.16 -7.19 7.78
C LEU A 149 35.32 -6.39 8.37
N GLY A 150 35.11 -5.70 9.49
CA GLY A 150 36.15 -4.94 10.17
C GLY A 150 37.26 -5.85 10.67
N HIS A 151 36.93 -7.02 11.21
CA HIS A 151 37.92 -8.03 11.61
C HIS A 151 38.69 -8.62 10.43
N ILE A 152 38.01 -9.00 9.33
CA ILE A 152 38.67 -9.53 8.12
C ILE A 152 39.64 -8.50 7.53
N ARG A 153 39.25 -7.23 7.52
CA ARG A 153 40.04 -6.12 6.96
C ARG A 153 41.05 -5.53 7.94
N ASN A 154 40.96 -5.90 9.22
CA ASN A 154 41.70 -5.27 10.31
C ASN A 154 41.51 -3.73 10.34
N GLU A 155 40.27 -3.27 10.13
CA GLU A 155 39.87 -1.87 10.07
C GLU A 155 38.65 -1.62 11.00
N PRO A 156 38.57 -0.45 11.66
CA PRO A 156 37.37 -0.07 12.40
C PRO A 156 36.23 0.27 11.43
N VAL A 157 34.98 -0.01 11.83
CA VAL A 157 33.80 0.21 10.97
C VAL A 157 33.71 1.64 10.46
N TYR A 158 34.01 2.66 11.28
CA TYR A 158 33.90 4.05 10.86
C TYR A 158 34.84 4.41 9.70
N LYS A 159 35.98 3.72 9.55
CA LYS A 159 36.87 3.89 8.39
C LYS A 159 36.28 3.28 7.12
N MET A 160 35.58 2.15 7.26
CA MET A 160 34.88 1.52 6.15
C MET A 160 33.65 2.33 5.69
N LEU A 161 33.07 3.15 6.58
CA LEU A 161 31.92 4.02 6.29
C LEU A 161 32.28 5.36 5.61
N GLY A 162 33.56 5.60 5.30
CA GLY A 162 34.04 6.84 4.70
C GLY A 162 35.05 7.61 5.56
N GLY A 163 35.32 7.15 6.79
CA GLY A 163 36.30 7.75 7.68
C GLY A 163 35.77 8.87 8.55
N ALA A 164 36.55 9.25 9.56
CA ALA A 164 36.13 10.24 10.54
C ALA A 164 36.03 11.65 9.94
N THR A 165 34.94 12.34 10.25
CA THR A 165 34.70 13.76 9.90
C THR A 165 35.01 14.71 11.06
N ARG A 166 35.47 14.17 12.21
CA ARG A 166 35.81 14.90 13.44
C ARG A 166 36.82 14.11 14.27
N GLU A 167 37.50 14.80 15.19
CA GLU A 167 38.44 14.17 16.13
C GLU A 167 37.79 13.79 17.47
N ARG A 168 36.65 14.42 17.80
CA ARG A 168 35.92 14.25 19.06
C ARG A 168 34.43 14.05 18.80
N LEU A 169 33.82 13.13 19.53
CA LEU A 169 32.38 12.89 19.57
C LEU A 169 31.81 13.45 20.88
N ASN A 170 30.88 14.40 20.80
CA ASN A 170 30.22 14.99 21.97
C ASN A 170 28.86 14.35 22.21
N PHE A 171 28.47 14.26 23.49
CA PHE A 171 27.24 13.60 23.90
C PHE A 171 26.30 14.52 24.67
N TYR A 172 24.99 14.34 24.45
CA TYR A 172 23.97 14.69 25.44
C TYR A 172 23.55 13.44 26.20
N CYS A 173 22.99 13.61 27.40
CA CYS A 173 22.58 12.49 28.24
C CYS A 173 21.05 12.42 28.36
N THR A 174 20.48 11.23 28.14
CA THR A 174 19.06 10.95 28.35
C THR A 174 18.88 10.26 29.69
N GLY A 175 18.10 10.86 30.59
CA GLY A 175 17.90 10.35 31.93
C GLY A 175 17.14 11.31 32.86
N PRO A 176 16.83 10.87 34.09
CA PRO A 176 16.01 11.62 35.04
C PRO A 176 16.76 12.76 35.76
N GLU A 177 18.09 12.78 35.70
CA GLU A 177 18.94 13.63 36.53
C GLU A 177 19.81 14.58 35.68
N PRO A 178 19.23 15.67 35.12
CA PRO A 178 19.93 16.56 34.20
C PRO A 178 21.07 17.35 34.88
N ALA A 179 21.00 17.59 36.19
CA ALA A 179 22.09 18.22 36.94
C ALA A 179 23.33 17.32 36.99
N ALA A 180 23.15 16.01 37.22
CA ALA A 180 24.24 15.05 37.18
C ALA A 180 24.85 14.96 35.77
N ALA A 181 24.03 14.97 34.72
CA ALA A 181 24.51 15.02 33.34
C ALA A 181 25.39 16.26 33.07
N LYS A 182 24.96 17.44 33.55
CA LYS A 182 25.76 18.68 33.45
C LYS A 182 27.09 18.56 34.20
N GLU A 183 27.08 18.05 35.43
CA GLU A 183 28.29 17.84 36.24
C GLU A 183 29.27 16.84 35.58
N MET A 184 28.73 15.82 34.92
CA MET A 184 29.51 14.85 34.15
C MET A 184 30.03 15.39 32.80
N GLY A 185 29.70 16.64 32.43
CA GLY A 185 30.25 17.34 31.26
C GLY A 185 29.52 17.10 29.94
N PHE A 186 28.35 16.45 29.95
CA PHE A 186 27.51 16.36 28.75
C PHE A 186 27.08 17.74 28.27
N PHE A 187 26.93 17.95 26.95
CA PHE A 187 26.58 19.28 26.44
C PHE A 187 25.11 19.66 26.67
N GLY A 188 24.27 18.67 26.99
CA GLY A 188 22.84 18.83 27.25
C GLY A 188 22.24 17.60 27.92
N ALA A 189 20.98 17.71 28.36
CA ALA A 189 20.24 16.60 28.93
C ALA A 189 18.82 16.49 28.35
N LYS A 190 18.33 15.27 28.16
CA LYS A 190 16.95 14.97 27.73
C LYS A 190 16.22 14.23 28.86
N VAL A 191 15.13 14.82 29.36
CA VAL A 191 14.36 14.25 30.48
C VAL A 191 13.07 13.59 29.97
N PRO A 192 12.68 12.42 30.52
CA PRO A 192 11.45 11.75 30.13
C PRO A 192 10.23 12.46 30.75
N LEU A 193 9.24 12.79 29.92
CA LEU A 193 8.05 13.49 30.34
C LEU A 193 7.14 12.56 31.17
N PRO A 194 6.64 12.98 32.35
CA PRO A 194 5.91 12.08 33.25
C PRO A 194 4.40 11.92 32.98
N TYR A 195 3.73 12.91 32.38
CA TYR A 195 2.27 12.90 32.21
C TYR A 195 1.85 13.01 30.75
N GLY A 196 0.74 12.35 30.39
CA GLY A 196 0.21 12.31 29.02
C GLY A 196 -1.20 12.90 28.88
N PRO A 197 -1.79 12.88 27.67
CA PRO A 197 -3.10 13.49 27.39
C PRO A 197 -4.25 12.89 28.20
N GLY A 198 -4.18 11.60 28.55
CA GLY A 198 -5.19 10.94 29.38
C GLY A 198 -5.28 11.47 30.82
N GLU A 199 -4.32 12.27 31.27
CA GLU A 199 -4.32 12.93 32.59
C GLU A 199 -4.82 14.39 32.52
N GLY A 200 -5.24 14.85 31.33
CA GLY A 200 -5.90 16.14 31.10
C GLY A 200 -5.10 17.35 31.55
N VAL A 201 -5.82 18.42 31.90
CA VAL A 201 -5.25 19.72 32.30
C VAL A 201 -4.38 19.61 33.55
N GLU A 202 -4.73 18.74 34.50
CA GLU A 202 -3.93 18.52 35.70
C GLU A 202 -2.60 17.82 35.38
N GLY A 203 -2.59 16.87 34.45
CA GLY A 203 -1.35 16.29 33.93
C GLY A 203 -0.48 17.34 33.24
N LEU A 204 -1.08 18.23 32.44
CA LEU A 204 -0.37 19.33 31.77
C LEU A 204 0.31 20.28 32.78
N LYS A 205 -0.41 20.71 33.83
CA LYS A 205 0.16 21.56 34.88
C LYS A 205 1.36 20.89 35.57
N LYS A 206 1.23 19.59 35.89
CA LYS A 206 2.32 18.82 36.50
C LYS A 206 3.53 18.65 35.57
N ASN A 207 3.31 18.53 34.26
CA ASN A 207 4.40 18.56 33.28
C ASN A 207 5.13 19.92 33.28
N VAL A 208 4.39 21.04 33.35
CA VAL A 208 4.98 22.38 33.44
C VAL A 208 5.82 22.52 34.71
N GLU A 209 5.29 22.10 35.87
CA GLU A 209 6.01 22.10 37.15
C GLU A 209 7.28 21.23 37.10
N PHE A 210 7.15 20.01 36.55
CA PHE A 210 8.26 19.08 36.37
C PHE A 210 9.39 19.68 35.54
N LEU A 211 9.07 20.23 34.37
CA LEU A 211 10.05 20.84 33.47
C LEU A 211 10.65 22.12 34.06
N THR A 212 9.86 22.91 34.81
CA THR A 212 10.35 24.10 35.51
C THR A 212 11.42 23.72 36.53
N LYS A 213 11.16 22.70 37.36
CA LYS A 213 12.13 22.21 38.35
C LYS A 213 13.43 21.71 37.71
N HIS A 214 13.34 21.00 36.59
CA HIS A 214 14.54 20.55 35.86
C HIS A 214 15.30 21.70 35.22
N ARG A 215 14.61 22.72 34.68
CA ARG A 215 15.25 23.94 34.18
C ARG A 215 15.98 24.67 35.31
N GLU A 216 15.38 24.81 36.49
CA GLU A 216 16.01 25.43 37.66
C GLU A 216 17.28 24.70 38.10
N SER A 217 17.31 23.36 38.03
CA SER A 217 18.46 22.58 38.50
C SER A 217 19.70 22.67 37.59
N VAL A 218 19.52 22.99 36.30
CA VAL A 218 20.64 23.14 35.35
C VAL A 218 20.93 24.59 34.96
N GLY A 219 20.06 25.53 35.31
CA GLY A 219 20.15 26.94 34.95
C GLY A 219 19.65 27.24 33.53
N PRO A 220 19.64 28.52 33.11
CA PRO A 220 18.97 28.98 31.90
C PRO A 220 19.64 28.55 30.58
N ASP A 221 20.96 28.38 30.59
CA ASP A 221 21.75 28.23 29.36
C ASP A 221 22.09 26.78 29.00
N PHE A 222 21.90 25.84 29.93
CA PHE A 222 22.18 24.43 29.65
C PHE A 222 21.10 23.84 28.73
N PRO A 223 21.44 23.27 27.57
CA PRO A 223 20.46 22.62 26.70
C PRO A 223 19.67 21.54 27.43
N LEU A 224 18.35 21.71 27.50
CA LEU A 224 17.41 20.78 28.10
C LEU A 224 16.39 20.37 27.03
N MET A 225 16.16 19.08 26.89
CA MET A 225 15.30 18.46 25.91
C MET A 225 14.26 17.57 26.59
N VAL A 226 13.19 17.23 25.88
CA VAL A 226 12.09 16.42 26.42
C VAL A 226 11.88 15.18 25.56
N ASP A 227 11.83 14.02 26.19
CA ASP A 227 11.45 12.73 25.60
C ASP A 227 10.00 12.40 25.98
N CYS A 228 9.16 12.16 24.97
CA CYS A 228 7.74 11.89 25.15
C CYS A 228 7.34 10.44 24.89
N TYR A 229 8.25 9.59 24.40
CA TYR A 229 8.05 8.15 24.18
C TYR A 229 6.69 7.79 23.53
N MET A 230 6.37 8.41 22.39
CA MET A 230 5.16 8.20 21.57
C MET A 230 3.81 8.50 22.27
N SER A 231 3.82 9.21 23.40
CA SER A 231 2.69 9.20 24.33
C SER A 231 1.68 10.35 24.16
N LEU A 232 2.02 11.39 23.41
CA LEU A 232 1.17 12.59 23.25
C LEU A 232 0.38 12.53 21.95
N ASN A 233 -0.50 13.52 21.79
CA ASN A 233 -1.24 13.77 20.55
C ASN A 233 -1.06 15.23 20.13
N VAL A 234 -1.40 15.56 18.89
CA VAL A 234 -1.20 16.89 18.32
C VAL A 234 -1.74 18.02 19.22
N PRO A 235 -3.01 17.99 19.71
CA PRO A 235 -3.52 19.04 20.59
C PRO A 235 -2.71 19.20 21.88
N TYR A 236 -2.43 18.10 22.59
CA TYR A 236 -1.71 18.14 23.86
C TYR A 236 -0.28 18.62 23.69
N THR A 237 0.42 18.17 22.64
CA THR A 237 1.76 18.64 22.31
C THR A 237 1.77 20.14 22.06
N ILE A 238 0.79 20.67 21.30
CA ILE A 238 0.68 22.11 21.06
C ILE A 238 0.50 22.87 22.38
N GLU A 239 -0.36 22.39 23.27
CA GLU A 239 -0.65 23.05 24.54
C GLU A 239 0.54 23.02 25.51
N VAL A 240 1.20 21.87 25.69
CA VAL A 240 2.32 21.74 26.62
C VAL A 240 3.55 22.51 26.15
N VAL A 241 3.86 22.51 24.84
CA VAL A 241 4.95 23.30 24.27
C VAL A 241 4.69 24.79 24.48
N LYS A 242 3.45 25.25 24.26
CA LYS A 242 3.06 26.65 24.51
C LYS A 242 3.21 27.02 25.98
N ALA A 243 2.75 26.17 26.89
CA ALA A 243 2.82 26.42 28.32
C ALA A 243 4.27 26.48 28.85
N THR A 244 5.21 25.85 28.16
CA THR A 244 6.62 25.73 28.56
C THR A 244 7.58 26.55 27.70
N GLU A 245 7.10 27.40 26.79
CA GLU A 245 7.95 28.19 25.88
C GLU A 245 8.98 29.04 26.65
N HIS A 246 8.59 29.56 27.83
CA HIS A 246 9.45 30.34 28.72
C HIS A 246 10.61 29.56 29.35
N LEU A 247 10.60 28.21 29.28
CA LEU A 247 11.65 27.35 29.83
C LEU A 247 12.82 27.13 28.86
N ASN A 248 12.77 27.68 27.64
CA ASN A 248 13.84 27.58 26.64
C ASN A 248 14.30 26.12 26.41
N LEU A 249 13.36 25.23 26.14
CA LEU A 249 13.64 23.83 25.80
C LEU A 249 14.22 23.75 24.38
N ASN A 250 15.24 22.91 24.18
CA ASN A 250 15.99 22.85 22.92
C ASN A 250 15.27 22.01 21.85
N TRP A 251 14.62 20.90 22.23
CA TRP A 251 13.70 20.15 21.36
C TRP A 251 12.73 19.27 22.15
N TRP A 252 11.69 18.82 21.44
CA TRP A 252 10.74 17.80 21.88
C TRP A 252 10.84 16.57 20.99
N GLU A 253 11.06 15.42 21.60
CA GLU A 253 11.28 14.15 20.93
C GLU A 253 10.06 13.24 21.02
N GLU A 254 9.79 12.54 19.91
CA GLU A 254 8.82 11.44 19.78
C GLU A 254 7.48 11.74 20.48
N CYS A 255 6.97 12.95 20.25
CA CYS A 255 5.73 13.42 20.84
C CYS A 255 4.54 12.55 20.48
N LEU A 256 4.47 12.13 19.22
CA LEU A 256 3.30 11.49 18.62
C LEU A 256 3.55 10.00 18.43
N SER A 257 2.48 9.24 18.17
CA SER A 257 2.59 7.87 17.68
C SER A 257 3.50 7.82 16.43
N PRO A 258 4.34 6.78 16.25
CA PRO A 258 5.19 6.65 15.06
C PRO A 258 4.40 6.60 13.75
N ASP A 259 3.12 6.20 13.80
CA ASP A 259 2.24 6.18 12.64
C ASP A 259 1.59 7.55 12.34
N ASP A 260 1.65 8.51 13.28
CA ASP A 260 1.19 9.90 13.09
C ASP A 260 2.33 10.83 12.64
N SER A 261 2.92 10.48 11.49
CA SER A 261 3.95 11.31 10.84
C SER A 261 3.41 12.64 10.32
N ASP A 262 2.13 12.68 9.92
CA ASP A 262 1.48 13.88 9.37
C ASP A 262 1.17 14.91 10.48
N GLY A 263 0.95 14.44 11.71
CA GLY A 263 0.77 15.31 12.89
C GLY A 263 1.96 16.21 13.17
N PHE A 264 3.19 15.83 12.77
CA PHE A 264 4.36 16.69 12.90
C PHE A 264 4.25 17.98 12.08
N GLU A 265 3.53 17.97 10.95
CA GLU A 265 3.24 19.20 10.20
C GLU A 265 2.40 20.18 11.03
N GLN A 266 1.40 19.65 11.74
CA GLN A 266 0.49 20.47 12.55
C GLN A 266 1.21 21.09 13.75
N ILE A 267 2.03 20.31 14.48
CA ILE A 267 2.79 20.85 15.62
C ILE A 267 3.87 21.83 15.16
N LYS A 268 4.54 21.58 14.03
CA LYS A 268 5.54 22.50 13.47
C LYS A 268 4.90 23.80 13.01
N ARG A 269 3.70 23.74 12.40
CA ARG A 269 2.92 24.94 12.04
C ARG A 269 2.52 25.76 13.26
N ALA A 270 2.15 25.11 14.37
CA ALA A 270 1.80 25.79 15.61
C ALA A 270 3.04 26.39 16.32
N HIS A 271 4.20 25.71 16.21
CA HIS A 271 5.44 26.07 16.90
C HIS A 271 6.63 26.10 15.92
N PRO A 272 6.67 27.05 14.96
CA PRO A 272 7.61 27.02 13.84
C PRO A 272 9.09 27.15 14.25
N ARG A 273 9.35 27.72 15.44
CA ARG A 273 10.71 27.89 15.99
C ARG A 273 11.13 26.76 16.93
N MET A 274 10.19 25.94 17.40
CA MET A 274 10.51 24.81 18.27
C MET A 274 11.06 23.68 17.42
N LYS A 275 12.07 22.98 17.94
CA LYS A 275 12.62 21.80 17.28
C LYS A 275 11.83 20.56 17.68
N PHE A 276 11.48 19.74 16.70
CA PHE A 276 10.84 18.45 16.89
C PHE A 276 11.70 17.34 16.29
N THR A 277 11.82 16.24 17.01
CA THR A 277 12.66 15.11 16.63
C THR A 277 11.87 13.81 16.79
N THR A 278 12.18 12.80 15.97
CA THR A 278 11.58 11.45 16.06
C THR A 278 12.38 10.46 15.20
N GLY A 279 12.02 9.19 15.27
CA GLY A 279 12.49 8.16 14.34
C GLY A 279 12.98 6.88 14.99
N GLU A 280 13.08 6.82 16.32
CA GLU A 280 13.59 5.63 17.00
C GLU A 280 12.69 4.41 16.73
N HIS A 281 11.37 4.57 16.80
CA HIS A 281 10.38 3.53 16.47
C HIS A 281 9.90 3.53 15.01
N GLU A 282 10.64 4.16 14.09
CA GLU A 282 10.39 4.06 12.64
C GLU A 282 11.48 3.20 11.96
N TYR A 283 11.10 2.50 10.89
CA TYR A 283 11.90 1.42 10.32
C TYR A 283 12.13 1.61 8.82
N SER A 284 13.31 1.20 8.35
CA SER A 284 13.75 1.24 6.95
C SER A 284 13.75 2.62 6.30
N ARG A 285 14.40 2.75 5.15
CA ARG A 285 14.35 3.98 4.34
C ARG A 285 12.94 4.36 3.91
N TYR A 286 11.99 3.41 3.85
CA TYR A 286 10.64 3.70 3.39
C TYR A 286 9.82 4.47 4.41
N GLY A 287 9.97 4.16 5.70
CA GLY A 287 9.36 4.94 6.78
C GLY A 287 10.01 6.32 6.89
N PHE A 288 11.34 6.36 6.93
CA PHE A 288 12.11 7.60 7.01
C PHE A 288 11.90 8.56 5.83
N ARG A 289 11.64 8.03 4.63
CA ARG A 289 11.29 8.88 3.47
C ARG A 289 10.12 9.81 3.80
N LYS A 290 9.07 9.31 4.45
CA LYS A 290 7.90 10.13 4.83
C LYS A 290 8.26 11.22 5.84
N LEU A 291 9.13 10.90 6.81
CA LEU A 291 9.63 11.85 7.81
C LEU A 291 10.51 12.96 7.19
N ILE A 292 11.23 12.64 6.11
CA ILE A 292 12.14 13.57 5.41
C ILE A 292 11.39 14.50 4.44
N GLU A 293 10.50 13.96 3.62
CA GLU A 293 9.86 14.67 2.50
C GLU A 293 9.14 15.96 2.95
N GLY A 294 8.49 15.93 4.11
CA GLY A 294 7.76 17.08 4.64
C GLY A 294 8.61 18.17 5.31
N ARG A 295 9.90 17.92 5.61
CA ARG A 295 10.79 18.84 6.36
C ARG A 295 10.18 19.40 7.67
N ASN A 296 9.31 18.62 8.33
CA ASN A 296 8.63 19.04 9.56
C ASN A 296 9.43 18.70 10.83
N LEU A 297 10.50 17.91 10.68
CA LEU A 297 11.39 17.47 11.75
C LEU A 297 12.76 18.12 11.61
N ASP A 298 13.36 18.46 12.73
CA ASP A 298 14.64 19.17 12.79
C ASP A 298 15.83 18.21 12.97
N ILE A 299 15.60 17.02 13.53
CA ILE A 299 16.60 15.94 13.68
C ILE A 299 15.88 14.60 13.57
N LEU A 300 16.47 13.66 12.84
CA LEU A 300 16.01 12.28 12.73
C LEU A 300 16.84 11.37 13.64
N GLN A 301 16.17 10.46 14.36
CA GLN A 301 16.80 9.64 15.40
C GLN A 301 16.56 8.14 15.21
N PRO A 302 16.96 7.53 14.08
CA PRO A 302 16.87 6.08 13.90
C PRO A 302 17.68 5.33 14.96
N ASP A 303 17.14 4.25 15.52
CA ASP A 303 17.95 3.32 16.30
C ASP A 303 18.62 2.31 15.36
N VAL A 304 19.96 2.25 15.34
CA VAL A 304 20.70 1.38 14.41
C VAL A 304 20.49 -0.11 14.68
N MET A 305 20.14 -0.50 15.91
CA MET A 305 19.79 -1.88 16.24
C MET A 305 18.35 -2.23 15.82
N TRP A 306 17.54 -1.27 15.39
CA TRP A 306 16.12 -1.49 15.05
C TRP A 306 15.81 -1.20 13.58
N VAL A 307 16.44 -0.18 12.97
CA VAL A 307 16.04 0.43 11.69
C VAL A 307 16.34 -0.41 10.43
N GLY A 308 17.20 -1.41 10.56
CA GLY A 308 17.72 -2.23 9.46
C GLY A 308 19.25 -2.39 9.47
N GLY A 309 19.92 -1.94 10.53
CA GLY A 309 21.37 -2.02 10.69
C GLY A 309 22.11 -0.86 10.05
N MET A 310 23.43 -0.97 10.03
CA MET A 310 24.32 0.05 9.49
C MET A 310 24.07 0.28 7.99
N THR A 311 23.84 -0.80 7.23
CA THR A 311 23.59 -0.73 5.79
C THR A 311 22.36 0.12 5.44
N GLU A 312 21.28 -0.01 6.20
CA GLU A 312 20.06 0.77 5.95
C GLU A 312 20.17 2.19 6.51
N LEU A 313 20.83 2.36 7.66
CA LEU A 313 21.07 3.66 8.28
C LEU A 313 21.87 4.60 7.37
N ILE A 314 22.90 4.10 6.65
CA ILE A 314 23.65 4.91 5.67
C ILE A 314 22.74 5.46 4.58
N LYS A 315 21.78 4.65 4.09
CA LYS A 315 20.84 5.09 3.04
C LYS A 315 19.90 6.17 3.58
N ILE A 316 19.41 6.00 4.81
CA ILE A 316 18.58 7.00 5.49
C ILE A 316 19.36 8.32 5.65
N SER A 317 20.61 8.23 6.10
CA SER A 317 21.49 9.39 6.24
C SER A 317 21.69 10.13 4.92
N ALA A 318 21.96 9.39 3.85
CA ALA A 318 22.14 9.98 2.52
C ALA A 318 20.87 10.69 2.02
N MET A 319 19.69 10.13 2.27
CA MET A 319 18.42 10.79 1.95
C MET A 319 18.22 12.06 2.78
N ALA A 320 18.46 12.00 4.09
CA ALA A 320 18.29 13.14 4.98
C ALA A 320 19.29 14.28 4.68
N ALA A 321 20.52 13.92 4.30
CA ALA A 321 21.57 14.87 3.91
C ALA A 321 21.15 15.72 2.70
N ALA A 322 20.40 15.17 1.74
CA ALA A 322 19.88 15.94 0.60
C ALA A 322 18.85 17.02 1.01
N TYR A 323 18.37 16.97 2.26
CA TYR A 323 17.42 17.91 2.84
C TYR A 323 18.04 18.78 3.94
N ASP A 324 19.34 18.67 4.17
CA ASP A 324 20.07 19.30 5.28
C ASP A 324 19.51 18.93 6.66
N ILE A 325 18.89 17.75 6.78
CA ILE A 325 18.34 17.25 8.05
C ILE A 325 19.41 16.40 8.77
N PRO A 326 19.81 16.78 10.00
CA PRO A 326 20.71 15.98 10.80
C PRO A 326 20.14 14.61 11.16
N VAL A 327 21.02 13.60 11.17
CA VAL A 327 20.70 12.24 11.66
C VAL A 327 21.54 11.96 12.90
N VAL A 328 20.88 11.78 14.04
CA VAL A 328 21.51 11.49 15.33
C VAL A 328 20.90 10.20 15.87
N PRO A 329 21.52 9.04 15.67
CA PRO A 329 20.92 7.78 16.05
C PRO A 329 20.54 7.71 17.54
N HIS A 330 19.37 7.13 17.81
CA HIS A 330 18.92 6.84 19.17
C HIS A 330 19.85 5.80 19.80
N ALA A 331 20.38 6.13 20.98
CA ALA A 331 21.22 5.27 21.82
C ALA A 331 22.22 4.38 21.03
N SER A 332 22.16 3.06 21.24
CA SER A 332 22.89 2.01 20.50
C SER A 332 24.42 1.97 20.63
N GLY A 333 24.97 2.73 21.58
CA GLY A 333 26.36 2.58 22.01
C GLY A 333 27.36 2.67 20.84
N PRO A 334 28.44 1.87 20.86
CA PRO A 334 29.49 1.89 19.84
C PRO A 334 29.02 1.73 18.39
N TYR A 335 27.90 1.04 18.15
CA TYR A 335 27.34 0.91 16.80
C TYR A 335 27.02 2.29 16.21
N SER A 336 26.28 3.11 16.97
CA SER A 336 25.96 4.50 16.59
C SER A 336 27.20 5.38 16.56
N TYR A 337 28.19 5.15 17.43
CA TYR A 337 29.38 6.01 17.50
C TYR A 337 30.18 5.92 16.20
N HIS A 338 30.39 4.71 15.70
CA HIS A 338 31.07 4.49 14.42
C HIS A 338 30.34 5.14 13.25
N PHE A 339 29.00 5.11 13.25
CA PHE A 339 28.20 5.83 12.27
C PHE A 339 28.39 7.35 12.42
N VAL A 340 28.09 7.92 13.59
CA VAL A 340 28.08 9.38 13.78
C VAL A 340 29.42 9.99 13.43
N VAL A 341 30.54 9.41 13.89
CA VAL A 341 31.88 9.96 13.60
C VAL A 341 32.22 9.97 12.11
N SER A 342 31.58 9.10 11.32
CA SER A 342 31.80 8.99 9.88
C SER A 342 30.92 9.90 9.02
N GLN A 343 29.81 10.42 9.55
CA GLN A 343 28.85 11.21 8.78
C GLN A 343 28.99 12.71 9.05
N ALA A 344 28.88 13.53 8.01
CA ALA A 344 28.96 14.99 8.13
C ALA A 344 27.67 15.61 8.69
N ASN A 345 26.51 15.04 8.37
CA ASN A 345 25.19 15.45 8.88
C ASN A 345 24.82 14.81 10.23
N SER A 346 25.79 14.27 10.97
CA SER A 346 25.59 13.71 12.32
C SER A 346 26.48 14.43 13.33
N PRO A 347 26.03 15.55 13.91
CA PRO A 347 26.90 16.47 14.65
C PRO A 347 27.32 15.98 16.04
N PHE A 348 26.51 15.15 16.68
CA PHE A 348 26.69 14.66 18.06
C PHE A 348 25.96 13.32 18.23
N GLN A 349 26.05 12.73 19.42
CA GLN A 349 25.43 11.45 19.73
C GLN A 349 24.65 11.50 21.06
N GLU A 350 23.61 10.69 21.15
CA GLU A 350 22.92 10.41 22.40
C GLU A 350 23.67 9.41 23.28
N TYR A 351 23.68 9.67 24.58
CA TYR A 351 24.03 8.67 25.59
C TYR A 351 22.84 8.42 26.54
N LEU A 352 22.40 7.17 26.65
CA LEU A 352 21.35 6.77 27.59
C LEU A 352 21.96 6.48 28.97
N ALA A 353 21.49 7.15 30.01
CA ALA A 353 21.98 6.95 31.37
C ALA A 353 21.62 5.55 31.89
N ASN A 354 22.53 4.59 31.75
CA ASN A 354 22.27 3.19 32.11
C ASN A 354 22.44 2.87 33.62
N SER A 355 22.71 3.89 34.44
CA SER A 355 22.70 3.73 35.90
C SER A 355 21.27 3.75 36.44
N PRO A 356 20.92 2.93 37.45
CA PRO A 356 19.57 2.87 38.00
C PRO A 356 19.02 4.21 38.48
N ASP A 357 19.89 5.07 39.02
CA ASP A 357 19.56 6.42 39.49
C ASP A 357 19.73 7.51 38.42
N GLY A 358 20.30 7.18 37.26
CA GLY A 358 20.59 8.11 36.18
C GLY A 358 21.76 9.07 36.46
N LYS A 359 22.57 8.83 37.49
CA LYS A 359 23.62 9.77 37.95
C LYS A 359 25.03 9.43 37.51
N SER A 360 25.22 8.28 36.87
CA SER A 360 26.53 7.81 36.42
C SER A 360 26.51 7.19 35.03
N VAL A 361 27.67 7.20 34.37
CA VAL A 361 27.93 6.62 33.05
C VAL A 361 28.29 5.14 33.23
N LEU A 362 27.47 4.23 32.69
CA LEU A 362 27.69 2.78 32.70
C LEU A 362 27.54 2.21 31.28
N PRO A 363 28.28 1.15 30.91
CA PRO A 363 28.17 0.53 29.59
C PRO A 363 26.72 0.29 29.16
N VAL A 364 26.39 0.63 27.92
CA VAL A 364 25.06 0.52 27.33
C VAL A 364 24.64 -0.94 27.25
N PHE A 365 25.57 -1.84 26.92
CA PHE A 365 25.32 -3.29 26.85
C PHE A 365 25.66 -4.02 28.16
N GLY A 366 25.83 -3.26 29.24
CA GLY A 366 26.16 -3.74 30.58
C GLY A 366 27.43 -4.56 30.62
N ASN A 367 27.33 -5.82 31.05
CA ASN A 367 28.48 -6.70 31.22
C ASN A 367 28.81 -7.55 29.98
N LEU A 368 28.13 -7.35 28.84
CA LEU A 368 28.32 -8.16 27.65
C LEU A 368 29.71 -7.99 27.04
N PHE A 369 30.27 -6.78 27.09
CA PHE A 369 31.61 -6.46 26.57
C PHE A 369 32.53 -5.97 27.69
N THR A 370 33.82 -6.33 27.62
CA THR A 370 34.82 -5.94 28.63
C THR A 370 35.39 -4.55 28.41
N ASN A 371 35.22 -4.00 27.21
CA ASN A 371 35.94 -2.83 26.72
C ASN A 371 35.01 -1.81 26.03
N GLU A 372 33.72 -1.79 26.35
CA GLU A 372 32.77 -0.87 25.73
C GLU A 372 33.21 0.60 25.95
N PRO A 373 33.44 1.39 24.89
CA PRO A 373 33.84 2.78 25.05
C PRO A 373 32.68 3.60 25.60
N ILE A 374 32.92 4.30 26.72
CA ILE A 374 31.93 5.15 27.39
C ILE A 374 32.44 6.60 27.46
N PRO A 375 31.57 7.60 27.32
CA PRO A 375 31.98 9.00 27.34
C PRO A 375 32.58 9.38 28.69
N THR A 376 33.69 10.12 28.65
CA THR A 376 34.33 10.71 29.82
C THR A 376 34.25 12.22 29.69
N LYS A 377 33.70 12.92 30.69
CA LYS A 377 33.45 14.37 30.62
C LYS A 377 32.52 14.75 29.44
N GLY A 378 31.54 13.91 29.13
CA GLY A 378 30.56 14.13 28.05
C GLY A 378 31.08 13.98 26.62
N TYR A 379 32.30 13.47 26.41
CA TYR A 379 32.84 13.23 25.08
C TYR A 379 33.66 11.94 24.98
N LEU A 380 33.92 11.51 23.74
CA LEU A 380 34.91 10.49 23.36
C LEU A 380 35.87 11.05 22.32
N ASP A 381 37.16 10.73 22.43
CA ASP A 381 38.11 10.98 21.34
C ASP A 381 37.96 9.86 20.30
N VAL A 382 37.86 10.19 19.01
CA VAL A 382 37.52 9.21 17.97
C VAL A 382 38.53 8.05 17.89
N LYS A 383 39.77 8.27 18.30
CA LYS A 383 40.81 7.23 18.38
C LYS A 383 40.45 6.07 19.31
N THR A 384 39.51 6.25 20.25
CA THR A 384 39.02 5.13 21.09
C THR A 384 38.28 4.08 20.26
N LEU A 385 37.88 4.42 19.03
CA LEU A 385 37.14 3.56 18.11
C LEU A 385 38.05 2.90 17.04
N ASP A 386 39.38 2.99 17.17
CA ASP A 386 40.34 2.53 16.14
C ASP A 386 40.52 1.00 16.04
N ARG A 387 39.91 0.25 16.97
CA ARG A 387 39.99 -1.22 16.97
C ARG A 387 39.16 -1.80 15.81
N PRO A 388 39.60 -2.94 15.21
CA PRO A 388 38.85 -3.59 14.14
C PRO A 388 37.39 -3.89 14.50
N GLY A 389 36.51 -3.83 13.49
CA GLY A 389 35.07 -4.01 13.70
C GLY A 389 34.46 -2.82 14.45
N PHE A 390 33.55 -3.08 15.38
CA PHE A 390 33.09 -2.09 16.36
C PHE A 390 34.02 -1.98 17.58
N GLY A 391 35.15 -2.70 17.58
CA GLY A 391 36.14 -2.64 18.65
C GLY A 391 35.73 -3.29 19.96
N LEU A 392 34.63 -4.06 19.95
CA LEU A 392 34.03 -4.68 21.13
C LEU A 392 34.60 -6.08 21.38
N GLU A 393 35.01 -6.35 22.62
CA GLU A 393 35.51 -7.65 23.07
C GLU A 393 34.46 -8.31 23.96
N LEU A 394 33.95 -9.47 23.52
CA LEU A 394 32.96 -10.23 24.26
C LEU A 394 33.52 -10.67 25.61
N ASN A 395 32.76 -10.45 26.68
CA ASN A 395 33.11 -10.94 27.99
C ASN A 395 32.96 -12.46 28.06
N PRO A 396 34.02 -13.24 28.33
CA PRO A 396 33.93 -14.70 28.42
C PRO A 396 33.07 -15.19 29.59
N HIS A 397 32.75 -14.30 30.53
CA HIS A 397 31.85 -14.56 31.65
C HIS A 397 30.43 -14.03 31.42
N ALA A 398 30.13 -13.45 30.24
CA ALA A 398 28.76 -13.12 29.87
C ALA A 398 27.94 -14.42 29.79
N GLY A 399 26.80 -14.46 30.48
CA GLY A 399 25.92 -15.62 30.46
C GLY A 399 25.20 -15.69 29.11
N LEU A 400 25.82 -16.28 28.10
CA LEU A 400 25.19 -16.50 26.80
C LEU A 400 24.66 -17.93 26.70
N ILE A 401 23.35 -18.06 26.49
CA ILE A 401 22.72 -19.35 26.22
C ILE A 401 22.59 -19.52 24.72
N ASP A 402 23.20 -20.58 24.18
CA ASP A 402 23.02 -20.99 22.79
C ASP A 402 21.54 -21.25 22.49
N ALA A 403 20.99 -20.49 21.54
CA ALA A 403 19.58 -20.53 21.23
C ALA A 403 19.13 -21.88 20.63
N THR A 404 20.04 -22.66 20.05
CA THR A 404 19.72 -24.02 19.54
C THR A 404 19.15 -24.94 20.62
N ARG A 405 19.43 -24.65 21.89
CA ARG A 405 18.91 -25.41 23.06
C ARG A 405 17.56 -24.92 23.56
N ILE A 406 17.06 -23.78 23.06
CA ILE A 406 15.84 -23.11 23.53
C ILE A 406 14.69 -23.23 22.51
N LEU A 407 15.01 -23.32 21.21
CA LEU A 407 14.00 -23.44 20.15
C LEU A 407 13.31 -24.83 20.18
N ASN A 408 12.05 -24.89 20.63
CA ASN A 408 11.20 -26.09 20.63
C ASN A 408 9.75 -25.75 20.17
N PRO A 409 9.16 -26.42 19.17
CA PRO A 409 9.69 -27.54 18.38
C PRO A 409 10.99 -27.17 17.66
N ALA A 410 11.82 -28.18 17.41
CA ALA A 410 13.06 -28.02 16.66
C ALA A 410 12.77 -27.27 15.34
N PRO A 411 13.65 -26.34 14.93
CA PRO A 411 13.55 -25.60 13.67
C PRO A 411 13.20 -26.56 12.51
N GLN A 412 12.07 -26.34 11.82
CA GLN A 412 11.68 -27.17 10.68
C GLN A 412 12.52 -26.74 9.49
N LYS A 413 13.46 -27.60 9.07
CA LYS A 413 14.26 -27.35 7.86
C LYS A 413 13.36 -26.87 6.72
N ALA A 414 13.69 -25.71 6.15
CA ALA A 414 13.01 -25.13 5.02
C ALA A 414 12.76 -26.17 3.91
N LEU A 415 11.57 -26.13 3.33
CA LEU A 415 11.27 -26.90 2.12
C LEU A 415 12.31 -26.54 1.05
N LYS A 416 13.11 -27.53 0.64
CA LYS A 416 14.01 -27.36 -0.50
C LYS A 416 13.17 -27.19 -1.76
N PRO A 417 13.51 -26.25 -2.66
CA PRO A 417 13.00 -26.28 -4.02
C PRO A 417 13.26 -27.66 -4.64
N ALA A 418 12.33 -28.17 -5.45
CA ALA A 418 12.55 -29.40 -6.19
C ALA A 418 13.85 -29.26 -7.02
N GLU A 419 14.78 -30.19 -6.86
CA GLU A 419 15.98 -30.21 -7.70
C GLU A 419 15.55 -30.42 -9.16
N PRO A 420 16.14 -29.69 -10.13
CA PRO A 420 15.83 -29.90 -11.53
C PRO A 420 16.33 -31.29 -11.95
N GLU A 421 15.39 -32.22 -12.21
CA GLU A 421 15.73 -33.54 -12.75
C GLU A 421 16.38 -33.40 -14.14
N LYS A 422 17.49 -34.12 -14.32
CA LYS A 422 18.18 -34.26 -15.61
C LYS A 422 17.26 -34.96 -16.63
N PRO A 423 17.35 -34.60 -17.92
CA PRO A 423 16.47 -35.17 -18.94
C PRO A 423 16.93 -36.58 -19.32
N ALA A 424 16.01 -37.55 -19.30
CA ALA A 424 16.18 -38.86 -19.95
C ALA A 424 14.89 -39.30 -20.64
N GLU A 425 15.08 -40.07 -21.70
CA GLU A 425 14.22 -40.26 -22.86
C GLU A 425 12.94 -41.09 -22.68
N THR A 426 12.08 -40.92 -23.69
CA THR A 426 10.82 -41.59 -24.05
C THR A 426 10.74 -43.11 -23.84
N ASN A 427 9.66 -43.59 -23.21
CA ASN A 427 8.52 -44.29 -23.84
C ASN A 427 7.71 -45.11 -22.82
N GLY A 428 6.38 -45.08 -22.98
CA GLY A 428 5.54 -46.26 -22.76
C GLY A 428 4.95 -46.49 -21.36
N THR A 429 3.68 -46.09 -21.23
CA THR A 429 2.63 -46.81 -20.48
C THR A 429 2.87 -47.15 -19.01
N ILE A 430 2.31 -46.31 -18.12
CA ILE A 430 1.47 -46.80 -17.02
C ILE A 430 0.28 -45.84 -16.88
N LYS A 431 -0.85 -46.25 -17.46
CA LYS A 431 -2.12 -45.51 -17.54
C LYS A 431 -3.06 -45.82 -16.37
N ASP A 432 -2.59 -46.55 -15.34
CA ASP A 432 -3.50 -47.21 -14.38
C ASP A 432 -3.27 -46.89 -12.89
N THR A 433 -2.31 -46.03 -12.53
CA THR A 433 -2.09 -45.66 -11.12
C THR A 433 -2.47 -44.21 -10.78
N VAL A 434 -2.69 -43.37 -11.80
CA VAL A 434 -3.04 -41.94 -11.65
C VAL A 434 -4.54 -41.72 -11.43
N ASN A 435 -5.38 -42.70 -11.81
CA ASN A 435 -6.83 -42.60 -11.63
C ASN A 435 -7.31 -42.79 -10.19
N SER A 436 -6.52 -43.43 -9.29
CA SER A 436 -6.96 -43.64 -7.90
C SER A 436 -6.60 -42.49 -6.94
N ALA A 437 -5.78 -41.53 -7.37
CA ALA A 437 -5.44 -40.34 -6.60
C ALA A 437 -6.23 -39.09 -7.01
N LEU A 438 -6.71 -39.04 -8.27
CA LEU A 438 -7.48 -37.91 -8.81
C LEU A 438 -8.99 -37.97 -8.55
N GLU A 439 -9.52 -39.13 -8.11
CA GLU A 439 -10.91 -39.24 -7.63
C GLU A 439 -11.12 -38.69 -6.21
N LYS A 440 -10.06 -38.28 -5.50
CA LYS A 440 -10.15 -37.73 -4.13
C LYS A 440 -10.16 -36.21 -4.04
N LEU A 441 -10.05 -35.51 -5.17
CA LEU A 441 -10.11 -34.06 -5.22
C LEU A 441 -11.07 -33.71 -6.34
N HIS A 442 -12.37 -33.62 -6.03
CA HIS A 442 -13.22 -32.48 -6.38
C HIS A 442 -14.61 -32.62 -5.73
N ILE A 443 -15.01 -31.52 -5.09
CA ILE A 443 -16.37 -31.13 -4.66
C ILE A 443 -16.88 -31.80 -3.37
N GLY A 444 -16.66 -31.12 -2.26
CA GLY A 444 -17.48 -31.26 -1.05
C GLY A 444 -16.70 -31.12 0.26
N GLY A 445 -16.69 -29.90 0.82
CA GLY A 445 -16.55 -29.71 2.26
C GLY A 445 -15.14 -29.53 2.85
N THR A 446 -15.09 -28.56 3.78
CA THR A 446 -14.16 -28.36 4.90
C THR A 446 -12.77 -27.79 4.63
N ALA A 447 -12.55 -26.62 5.22
CA ALA A 447 -11.27 -25.96 5.45
C ALA A 447 -10.29 -26.86 6.21
N GLN A 448 -9.01 -26.79 5.85
CA GLN A 448 -7.90 -27.02 6.78
C GLN A 448 -6.89 -25.88 6.65
N GLY A 449 -7.34 -24.70 7.08
CA GLY A 449 -6.46 -23.73 7.73
C GLY A 449 -6.31 -24.08 9.21
N THR A 450 -5.47 -23.35 9.92
CA THR A 450 -5.48 -23.23 11.38
C THR A 450 -6.92 -23.31 11.91
N PRO A 451 -7.24 -24.11 12.95
CA PRO A 451 -8.61 -24.29 13.37
C PRO A 451 -9.27 -22.93 13.63
N ALA A 452 -10.43 -22.70 13.01
CA ALA A 452 -11.20 -21.48 13.19
C ALA A 452 -11.39 -21.23 14.69
N LYS A 453 -10.83 -20.14 15.21
CA LYS A 453 -10.92 -19.79 16.62
C LYS A 453 -12.25 -19.07 16.83
N GLU A 454 -13.10 -19.62 17.70
CA GLU A 454 -14.32 -18.93 18.15
C GLU A 454 -13.92 -17.57 18.75
N PRO A 455 -14.64 -16.47 18.44
CA PRO A 455 -14.44 -15.22 19.17
C PRO A 455 -14.67 -15.47 20.66
N SER A 456 -13.91 -14.79 21.50
CA SER A 456 -14.15 -14.84 22.95
C SER A 456 -15.57 -14.36 23.26
N GLU A 457 -16.12 -14.81 24.38
CA GLU A 457 -17.46 -14.41 24.82
C GLU A 457 -17.57 -12.87 24.97
N ALA A 458 -16.48 -12.21 25.40
CA ALA A 458 -16.41 -10.76 25.49
C ALA A 458 -16.51 -10.08 24.10
N GLU A 459 -15.69 -10.53 23.14
CA GLU A 459 -15.70 -10.02 21.75
C GLU A 459 -17.07 -10.20 21.09
N PHE A 460 -17.67 -11.38 21.23
CA PHE A 460 -19.00 -11.64 20.69
C PHE A 460 -20.08 -10.75 21.32
N ASN A 461 -20.07 -10.61 22.65
CA ASN A 461 -21.07 -9.79 23.35
C ASN A 461 -20.95 -8.31 23.00
N GLU A 462 -19.74 -7.80 22.77
CA GLU A 462 -19.52 -6.43 22.29
C GLU A 462 -20.13 -6.22 20.90
N LEU A 463 -19.84 -7.13 19.95
CA LEU A 463 -20.39 -7.06 18.59
C LEU A 463 -21.92 -7.19 18.60
N LYS A 464 -22.45 -8.12 19.39
CA LYS A 464 -23.90 -8.32 19.56
C LYS A 464 -24.59 -7.08 20.11
N ALA A 465 -24.01 -6.43 21.12
CA ALA A 465 -24.53 -5.19 21.69
C ALA A 465 -24.59 -4.06 20.66
N LYS A 466 -23.56 -3.93 19.81
CA LYS A 466 -23.51 -2.92 18.73
C LYS A 466 -24.68 -3.08 17.74
N TYR A 467 -24.93 -4.31 17.32
CA TYR A 467 -26.02 -4.63 16.39
C TYR A 467 -27.40 -4.54 17.06
N GLN A 468 -27.53 -4.94 18.33
CA GLN A 468 -28.76 -4.76 19.11
C GLN A 468 -29.13 -3.29 19.26
N LYS A 469 -28.16 -2.43 19.58
CA LYS A 469 -28.36 -0.97 19.67
C LYS A 469 -28.84 -0.37 18.34
N ALA A 470 -28.34 -0.90 17.22
CA ALA A 470 -28.77 -0.51 15.88
C ALA A 470 -30.08 -1.20 15.43
N GLY A 471 -30.73 -2.02 16.26
CA GLY A 471 -31.94 -2.76 15.89
C GLY A 471 -31.70 -3.76 14.76
N GLN A 472 -30.52 -4.37 14.69
CA GLN A 472 -30.12 -5.39 13.72
C GLN A 472 -29.76 -6.72 14.40
N ASP A 473 -30.34 -7.00 15.57
CA ASP A 473 -30.05 -8.18 16.38
C ASP A 473 -30.48 -9.50 15.75
N GLN A 474 -31.41 -9.46 14.80
CA GLN A 474 -31.90 -10.64 14.10
C GLN A 474 -30.78 -11.39 13.35
N VAL A 475 -29.65 -10.75 13.04
CA VAL A 475 -28.49 -11.43 12.40
C VAL A 475 -27.88 -12.51 13.31
N PHE A 476 -28.14 -12.48 14.61
CA PHE A 476 -27.67 -13.47 15.58
C PHE A 476 -28.71 -14.54 15.94
N SER A 477 -29.87 -14.58 15.28
CA SER A 477 -31.00 -15.49 15.62
C SER A 477 -30.62 -16.98 15.70
N PHE A 478 -29.55 -17.39 15.02
CA PHE A 478 -29.09 -18.77 14.96
C PHE A 478 -27.74 -19.02 15.62
N TYR A 479 -27.10 -18.00 16.21
CA TYR A 479 -25.70 -18.05 16.64
C TYR A 479 -25.39 -19.24 17.57
N ASP A 480 -26.27 -19.51 18.54
CA ASP A 480 -26.10 -20.60 19.51
C ASP A 480 -26.20 -22.01 18.88
N LYS A 481 -26.75 -22.10 17.67
CA LYS A 481 -26.92 -23.35 16.90
C LYS A 481 -25.82 -23.55 15.85
N LEU A 482 -24.89 -22.60 15.72
CA LEU A 482 -23.80 -22.66 14.75
C LEU A 482 -22.62 -23.46 15.27
N SER A 483 -21.90 -24.13 14.37
CA SER A 483 -20.59 -24.71 14.67
C SER A 483 -19.56 -23.62 14.96
N THR A 484 -18.45 -23.96 15.63
CA THR A 484 -17.36 -23.01 15.93
C THR A 484 -16.81 -22.30 14.69
N SER A 485 -16.67 -23.02 13.57
CA SER A 485 -16.23 -22.43 12.29
C SER A 485 -17.23 -21.41 11.73
N GLU A 486 -18.53 -21.73 11.82
CA GLU A 486 -19.59 -20.83 11.38
C GLU A 486 -19.72 -19.59 12.26
N LYS A 487 -19.53 -19.73 13.58
CA LYS A 487 -19.48 -18.59 14.51
C LYS A 487 -18.32 -17.65 14.19
N ALA A 488 -17.13 -18.20 13.97
CA ALA A 488 -15.95 -17.41 13.61
C ALA A 488 -16.16 -16.65 12.29
N SER A 489 -16.69 -17.33 11.26
CA SER A 489 -16.96 -16.71 9.96
C SER A 489 -18.03 -15.61 10.03
N LEU A 490 -19.13 -15.85 10.75
CA LEU A 490 -20.19 -14.84 10.94
C LEU A 490 -19.68 -13.64 11.73
N TYR A 491 -18.89 -13.88 12.80
CA TYR A 491 -18.28 -12.82 13.60
C TYR A 491 -17.33 -11.94 12.76
N GLU A 492 -16.44 -12.55 11.98
CA GLU A 492 -15.53 -11.84 11.09
C GLU A 492 -16.30 -11.01 10.05
N GLN A 493 -17.33 -11.59 9.44
CA GLN A 493 -18.15 -10.90 8.46
C GLN A 493 -18.88 -9.68 9.06
N LEU A 494 -19.53 -9.84 10.22
CA LEU A 494 -20.27 -8.76 10.88
C LEU A 494 -19.35 -7.68 11.46
N SER A 495 -18.13 -8.04 11.89
CA SER A 495 -17.13 -7.09 12.38
C SER A 495 -16.71 -6.07 11.31
N ASN A 496 -16.80 -6.44 10.03
CA ASN A 496 -16.49 -5.58 8.89
C ASN A 496 -17.60 -4.56 8.55
N PHE A 497 -18.77 -4.64 9.19
CA PHE A 497 -19.85 -3.68 8.98
C PHE A 497 -20.08 -2.77 10.19
N ASN A 498 -20.46 -1.53 9.92
CA ASN A 498 -20.99 -0.63 10.94
C ASN A 498 -22.52 -0.56 10.81
N PRO A 499 -23.30 -1.25 11.68
CA PRO A 499 -24.75 -1.30 11.55
C PRO A 499 -25.43 0.06 11.72
N GLU A 500 -24.86 1.01 12.48
CA GLU A 500 -25.39 2.37 12.57
C GLU A 500 -25.28 3.10 11.22
N TYR A 501 -24.13 2.97 10.55
CA TYR A 501 -23.93 3.52 9.21
C TYR A 501 -24.84 2.86 8.16
N ILE A 502 -25.01 1.52 8.23
CA ILE A 502 -25.93 0.79 7.34
C ILE A 502 -27.37 1.32 7.49
N ASN A 503 -27.82 1.56 8.73
CA ASN A 503 -29.13 2.16 8.95
C ASN A 503 -29.22 3.58 8.38
N GLU A 504 -28.20 4.42 8.59
CA GLU A 504 -28.15 5.79 8.08
C GLU A 504 -28.30 5.84 6.55
N ILE A 505 -27.52 5.03 5.81
CA ILE A 505 -27.58 5.01 4.34
C ILE A 505 -28.87 4.36 3.83
N THR A 506 -29.41 3.37 4.55
CA THR A 506 -30.68 2.72 4.20
C THR A 506 -31.84 3.70 4.35
N GLU A 507 -31.87 4.44 5.46
CA GLU A 507 -32.92 5.42 5.73
C GLU A 507 -32.88 6.55 4.71
N ARG A 508 -31.69 7.08 4.41
CA ARG A 508 -31.51 8.10 3.37
C ARG A 508 -31.98 7.61 1.98
N ALA A 509 -31.75 6.34 1.67
CA ALA A 509 -32.08 5.77 0.37
C ALA A 509 -33.57 5.41 0.24
N LEU A 510 -34.22 4.93 1.31
CA LEU A 510 -35.65 4.58 1.33
C LEU A 510 -36.56 5.80 1.53
N HIS A 511 -36.09 6.78 2.31
CA HIS A 511 -36.83 7.98 2.67
C HIS A 511 -36.01 9.24 2.34
N PRO A 512 -35.69 9.48 1.04
CA PRO A 512 -34.95 10.68 0.66
C PRO A 512 -35.74 11.93 1.07
N ALA A 513 -35.03 12.94 1.58
CA ALA A 513 -35.66 14.20 1.98
C ALA A 513 -36.44 14.81 0.81
N GLN A 514 -37.72 15.14 1.01
CA GLN A 514 -38.51 15.89 0.05
C GLN A 514 -37.86 17.26 -0.13
N THR A 515 -37.10 17.42 -1.20
CA THR A 515 -36.69 18.75 -1.68
C THR A 515 -37.93 19.40 -2.28
N GLU A 516 -38.20 20.66 -1.90
CA GLU A 516 -39.25 21.45 -2.53
C GLU A 516 -39.09 21.35 -4.06
N ALA A 517 -40.18 21.07 -4.75
CA ALA A 517 -40.20 20.83 -6.19
C ALA A 517 -39.90 22.12 -6.97
N THR A 518 -38.64 22.53 -6.99
CA THR A 518 -38.11 23.39 -8.05
C THR A 518 -37.90 22.54 -9.30
N GLU A 519 -38.49 22.93 -10.43
CA GLU A 519 -38.25 22.29 -11.72
C GLU A 519 -36.75 22.14 -11.97
N ASN A 520 -36.29 20.91 -12.23
CA ASN A 520 -34.90 20.65 -12.57
C ASN A 520 -34.61 21.29 -13.93
N LYS A 521 -33.75 22.30 -13.95
CA LYS A 521 -33.33 22.94 -15.20
C LYS A 521 -32.25 22.09 -15.86
N LEU A 522 -32.57 21.51 -17.01
CA LEU A 522 -31.65 20.70 -17.83
C LEU A 522 -31.12 21.52 -19.01
N GLU A 523 -29.81 21.57 -19.16
CA GLU A 523 -29.11 22.25 -20.25
C GLU A 523 -27.97 21.35 -20.77
N PRO A 524 -27.61 21.40 -22.07
CA PRO A 524 -26.37 20.78 -22.54
C PRO A 524 -25.17 21.39 -21.83
N LEU A 525 -24.07 20.65 -21.74
CA LEU A 525 -22.80 21.22 -21.25
C LEU A 525 -22.37 22.40 -22.15
N PRO A 526 -21.71 23.43 -21.58
CA PRO A 526 -21.28 24.58 -22.34
C PRO A 526 -20.16 24.22 -23.33
N GLU A 527 -20.09 24.94 -24.46
CA GLU A 527 -19.18 24.61 -25.56
C GLU A 527 -17.71 24.60 -25.17
N ASN A 528 -17.33 25.43 -24.18
CA ASN A 528 -15.96 25.48 -23.68
C ASN A 528 -15.54 24.20 -22.91
N ALA A 529 -16.51 23.45 -22.37
CA ALA A 529 -16.33 22.19 -21.65
C ALA A 529 -16.50 20.96 -22.57
N THR A 530 -17.01 21.13 -23.80
CA THR A 530 -17.24 20.02 -24.74
C THR A 530 -16.23 20.01 -25.89
N SER A 531 -15.93 18.82 -26.40
CA SER A 531 -15.21 18.60 -27.65
C SER A 531 -15.77 17.37 -28.37
N SER A 532 -15.47 17.20 -29.66
CA SER A 532 -15.87 16.03 -30.44
C SER A 532 -14.76 15.59 -31.37
N VAL A 533 -14.48 14.28 -31.41
CA VAL A 533 -13.56 13.69 -32.41
C VAL A 533 -14.14 13.77 -33.83
N LEU A 534 -15.46 13.95 -33.96
CA LEU A 534 -16.12 14.10 -35.26
C LEU A 534 -16.00 15.53 -35.79
N ASP A 535 -16.08 16.51 -34.89
CA ASP A 535 -16.24 17.93 -35.27
C ASP A 535 -14.96 18.77 -35.05
N SER A 536 -13.96 18.25 -34.32
CA SER A 536 -12.69 18.93 -34.09
C SER A 536 -11.75 18.85 -35.30
N SER A 537 -10.95 19.90 -35.51
CA SER A 537 -9.90 19.90 -36.53
C SER A 537 -8.82 18.86 -36.24
N GLN A 538 -8.23 18.31 -37.31
CA GLN A 538 -7.15 17.32 -37.20
C GLN A 538 -5.97 17.84 -36.37
N ASP A 539 -5.59 19.11 -36.51
CA ASP A 539 -4.50 19.73 -35.73
C ASP A 539 -4.72 19.64 -34.21
N ASN A 540 -5.97 19.80 -33.75
CA ASN A 540 -6.30 19.70 -32.32
C ASN A 540 -6.20 18.25 -31.85
N LEU A 541 -6.71 17.31 -32.66
CA LEU A 541 -6.64 15.88 -32.36
C LEU A 541 -5.19 15.41 -32.30
N ASP A 542 -4.35 15.85 -33.23
CA ASP A 542 -2.92 15.55 -33.27
C ASP A 542 -2.20 16.15 -32.07
N GLN A 543 -2.51 17.40 -31.70
CA GLN A 543 -1.93 18.04 -30.52
C GLN A 543 -2.28 17.27 -29.24
N TRP A 544 -3.55 16.91 -29.04
CA TRP A 544 -3.98 16.13 -27.87
C TRP A 544 -3.34 14.75 -27.87
N TYR A 545 -3.32 14.07 -29.02
CA TYR A 545 -2.66 12.77 -29.16
C TYR A 545 -1.16 12.84 -28.79
N ASN A 546 -0.46 13.86 -29.26
CA ASN A 546 0.96 14.09 -28.99
C ASN A 546 1.21 14.32 -27.49
N ASN A 547 0.43 15.19 -26.86
CA ASN A 547 0.54 15.48 -25.43
C ASN A 547 0.20 14.25 -24.58
N GLY A 548 -0.84 13.50 -24.97
CA GLY A 548 -1.20 12.24 -24.31
C GLY A 548 -0.08 11.22 -24.34
N LEU A 549 0.55 11.02 -25.50
CA LEU A 549 1.70 10.12 -25.63
C LEU A 549 2.91 10.59 -24.82
N GLU A 550 3.11 11.91 -24.70
CA GLU A 550 4.16 12.47 -23.86
C GLU A 550 3.92 12.16 -22.38
N PHE A 551 2.69 12.32 -21.88
CA PHE A 551 2.34 11.94 -20.51
C PHE A 551 2.54 10.44 -20.25
N ILE A 552 2.19 9.59 -21.22
CA ILE A 552 2.46 8.15 -21.15
C ILE A 552 3.97 7.90 -21.10
N ALA A 553 4.76 8.50 -22.00
CA ALA A 553 6.22 8.33 -22.07
C ALA A 553 6.94 8.79 -20.79
N ASN A 554 6.34 9.73 -20.06
CA ASN A 554 6.84 10.22 -18.78
C ASN A 554 6.31 9.43 -17.57
N ASN A 555 5.62 8.30 -17.79
CA ASN A 555 5.05 7.44 -16.74
C ASN A 555 4.05 8.18 -15.83
N GLN A 556 3.30 9.14 -16.37
CA GLN A 556 2.33 9.96 -15.63
C GLN A 556 0.87 9.48 -15.80
N VAL A 557 0.65 8.40 -16.54
CA VAL A 557 -0.68 7.87 -16.88
C VAL A 557 -0.90 6.51 -16.22
N ALA A 558 -2.05 6.33 -15.60
CA ALA A 558 -2.53 5.04 -15.11
C ALA A 558 -3.93 4.73 -15.62
N VAL A 559 -4.30 3.45 -15.51
CA VAL A 559 -5.61 2.94 -15.90
C VAL A 559 -6.31 2.29 -14.72
N VAL A 560 -7.59 2.58 -14.53
CA VAL A 560 -8.46 1.92 -13.56
C VAL A 560 -9.56 1.16 -14.28
N LEU A 561 -9.55 -0.16 -14.20
CA LEU A 561 -10.55 -1.01 -14.81
C LEU A 561 -11.62 -1.43 -13.80
N MET A 562 -12.88 -1.12 -14.09
CA MET A 562 -14.03 -1.62 -13.33
C MET A 562 -14.46 -3.00 -13.86
N ALA A 563 -14.04 -4.06 -13.15
CA ALA A 563 -14.26 -5.47 -13.51
C ALA A 563 -14.99 -6.27 -12.41
N GLY A 564 -15.75 -5.61 -11.52
CA GLY A 564 -16.45 -6.27 -10.41
C GLY A 564 -17.63 -7.17 -10.79
N GLY A 565 -18.12 -7.09 -12.04
CA GLY A 565 -19.28 -7.85 -12.50
C GLY A 565 -18.96 -9.28 -12.96
N GLN A 566 -19.78 -10.24 -12.53
CA GLN A 566 -19.80 -11.59 -13.11
C GLN A 566 -20.48 -11.60 -14.49
N GLY A 567 -20.10 -12.55 -15.35
CA GLY A 567 -20.70 -12.77 -16.67
C GLY A 567 -22.08 -13.44 -16.65
N THR A 568 -22.85 -13.38 -15.54
CA THR A 568 -24.06 -14.20 -15.35
C THR A 568 -25.13 -13.94 -16.40
N ARG A 569 -25.33 -12.68 -16.82
CA ARG A 569 -26.26 -12.34 -17.92
C ARG A 569 -25.81 -12.87 -19.28
N LEU A 570 -24.53 -13.21 -19.43
CA LEU A 570 -23.94 -13.81 -20.62
C LEU A 570 -23.97 -15.35 -20.56
N GLY A 571 -24.52 -15.94 -19.49
CA GLY A 571 -24.49 -17.39 -19.26
C GLY A 571 -23.14 -17.93 -18.77
N SER A 572 -22.24 -17.07 -18.28
CA SER A 572 -20.92 -17.47 -17.77
C SER A 572 -20.82 -17.27 -16.25
N SER A 573 -20.18 -18.23 -15.58
CA SER A 573 -19.80 -18.12 -14.16
C SER A 573 -18.46 -17.40 -13.96
N ALA A 574 -17.68 -17.21 -15.02
CA ALA A 574 -16.39 -16.53 -14.98
C ALA A 574 -16.55 -14.99 -14.89
N PRO A 575 -15.52 -14.26 -14.42
CA PRO A 575 -15.47 -12.82 -14.54
C PRO A 575 -15.69 -12.37 -15.99
N LYS A 576 -16.40 -11.27 -16.19
CA LYS A 576 -16.79 -10.83 -17.55
C LYS A 576 -15.58 -10.56 -18.45
N GLY A 577 -14.46 -10.08 -17.90
CA GLY A 577 -13.24 -9.83 -18.66
C GLY A 577 -12.61 -11.10 -19.27
N CYS A 578 -12.90 -12.28 -18.73
CA CYS A 578 -12.43 -13.56 -19.27
C CYS A 578 -13.26 -14.05 -20.47
N PHE A 579 -14.36 -13.36 -20.81
CA PHE A 579 -15.28 -13.82 -21.84
C PHE A 579 -14.66 -13.76 -23.24
N ASP A 580 -14.80 -14.85 -23.99
CA ASP A 580 -14.47 -14.93 -25.40
C ASP A 580 -15.73 -14.66 -26.24
N ILE A 581 -15.70 -13.57 -27.01
CA ILE A 581 -16.79 -13.16 -27.88
C ILE A 581 -16.82 -13.94 -29.21
N GLY A 582 -15.82 -14.79 -29.48
CA GLY A 582 -15.70 -15.62 -30.67
C GLY A 582 -14.95 -14.95 -31.82
N LEU A 583 -14.00 -14.06 -31.51
CA LEU A 583 -13.05 -13.53 -32.49
C LEU A 583 -12.17 -14.66 -33.07
N PRO A 584 -11.64 -14.53 -34.30
CA PRO A 584 -10.70 -15.50 -34.86
C PRO A 584 -9.54 -15.87 -33.92
N SER A 585 -8.99 -14.89 -33.19
CA SER A 585 -7.91 -15.10 -32.21
C SER A 585 -8.34 -15.78 -30.90
N GLN A 586 -9.65 -15.84 -30.61
CA GLN A 586 -10.22 -16.28 -29.33
C GLN A 586 -9.75 -15.48 -28.11
N LYS A 587 -9.24 -14.25 -28.32
CA LYS A 587 -8.79 -13.38 -27.24
C LYS A 587 -9.95 -12.97 -26.33
N SER A 588 -9.70 -13.05 -25.03
CA SER A 588 -10.60 -12.50 -24.01
C SER A 588 -10.59 -10.97 -24.00
N LEU A 589 -11.59 -10.34 -23.37
CA LEU A 589 -11.61 -8.88 -23.20
C LEU A 589 -10.41 -8.37 -22.40
N PHE A 590 -9.97 -9.11 -21.36
CA PHE A 590 -8.75 -8.75 -20.62
C PHE A 590 -7.51 -8.77 -21.52
N GLN A 591 -7.38 -9.75 -22.40
CA GLN A 591 -6.24 -9.82 -23.31
C GLN A 591 -6.25 -8.67 -24.31
N LEU A 592 -7.39 -8.38 -24.95
CA LEU A 592 -7.51 -7.26 -25.87
C LEU A 592 -7.15 -5.92 -25.20
N GLN A 593 -7.59 -5.71 -23.96
CA GLN A 593 -7.30 -4.50 -23.20
C GLN A 593 -5.83 -4.42 -22.75
N GLY A 594 -5.24 -5.52 -22.30
CA GLY A 594 -3.83 -5.59 -21.93
C GLY A 594 -2.90 -5.36 -23.12
N GLU A 595 -3.23 -5.90 -24.29
CA GLU A 595 -2.48 -5.66 -25.53
C GLU A 595 -2.60 -4.20 -26.00
N ARG A 596 -3.75 -3.54 -25.79
CA ARG A 596 -3.91 -2.09 -26.04
C ARG A 596 -3.01 -1.24 -25.14
N ILE A 597 -2.90 -1.58 -23.85
CA ILE A 597 -1.97 -0.93 -22.91
C ILE A 597 -0.53 -1.07 -23.43
N ARG A 598 -0.13 -2.30 -23.74
CA ARG A 598 1.22 -2.59 -24.23
C ARG A 598 1.53 -1.84 -25.52
N LYS A 599 0.58 -1.74 -26.45
CA LYS A 599 0.75 -0.96 -27.68
C LYS A 599 0.89 0.53 -27.40
N ALA A 600 0.10 1.10 -26.48
CA ALA A 600 0.23 2.50 -26.09
C ALA A 600 1.61 2.79 -25.47
N GLU A 601 2.14 1.90 -24.61
CA GLU A 601 3.50 1.97 -24.08
C GLU A 601 4.53 1.97 -25.23
N MET A 602 4.40 1.05 -26.19
CA MET A 602 5.29 0.95 -27.36
C MET A 602 5.26 2.20 -28.24
N LEU A 603 4.08 2.77 -28.50
CA LEU A 603 3.91 3.98 -29.30
C LEU A 603 4.57 5.19 -28.63
N ALA A 604 4.34 5.37 -27.33
CA ALA A 604 4.94 6.44 -26.55
C ALA A 604 6.47 6.28 -26.45
N ALA A 605 6.95 5.06 -26.19
CA ALA A 605 8.37 4.71 -26.16
C ALA A 605 9.07 5.05 -27.49
N LYS A 606 8.49 4.61 -28.61
CA LYS A 606 9.03 4.87 -29.95
C LYS A 606 9.05 6.36 -30.28
N LYS A 607 7.98 7.08 -29.97
CA LYS A 607 7.84 8.51 -30.31
C LYS A 607 8.79 9.41 -29.53
N HIS A 608 9.00 9.12 -28.25
CA HIS A 608 9.81 9.95 -27.36
C HIS A 608 11.20 9.38 -27.05
N GLY A 609 11.59 8.27 -27.69
CA GLY A 609 12.91 7.64 -27.51
C GLY A 609 13.15 7.15 -26.07
N LYS A 610 12.13 6.58 -25.43
CA LYS A 610 12.19 6.08 -24.05
C LYS A 610 12.21 4.55 -24.01
N GLU A 611 13.08 3.96 -23.19
CA GLU A 611 13.18 2.50 -23.05
C GLU A 611 12.22 1.94 -22.00
N ASN A 612 11.89 2.72 -20.96
CA ASN A 612 11.06 2.30 -19.83
C ASN A 612 9.79 3.15 -19.74
N VAL A 613 8.81 2.81 -20.57
CA VAL A 613 7.46 3.36 -20.53
C VAL A 613 6.53 2.35 -19.85
N THR A 614 5.70 2.82 -18.94
CA THR A 614 4.80 1.97 -18.16
C THR A 614 3.51 2.69 -17.87
N ILE A 615 2.39 1.98 -18.09
CA ILE A 615 1.05 2.39 -17.69
C ILE A 615 0.56 1.39 -16.63
N PRO A 616 0.53 1.75 -15.34
CA PRO A 616 -0.03 0.88 -14.32
C PRO A 616 -1.51 0.58 -14.58
N TRP A 617 -1.88 -0.69 -14.48
CA TRP A 617 -3.24 -1.17 -14.68
C TRP A 617 -3.84 -1.65 -13.36
N TYR A 618 -4.72 -0.84 -12.79
CA TYR A 618 -5.43 -1.12 -11.55
C TYR A 618 -6.77 -1.79 -11.87
N VAL A 619 -6.89 -3.09 -11.60
CA VAL A 619 -8.08 -3.89 -11.94
C VAL A 619 -8.96 -4.09 -10.71
N MET A 620 -10.08 -3.38 -10.66
CA MET A 620 -11.06 -3.49 -9.58
C MET A 620 -11.97 -4.71 -9.79
N THR A 621 -11.91 -5.66 -8.88
CA THR A 621 -12.77 -6.86 -8.83
C THR A 621 -13.79 -6.76 -7.69
N SER A 622 -14.74 -7.69 -7.66
CA SER A 622 -15.56 -7.99 -6.48
C SER A 622 -15.04 -9.26 -5.81
N GLY A 623 -15.44 -9.53 -4.56
CA GLY A 623 -15.04 -10.76 -3.85
C GLY A 623 -15.17 -12.04 -4.69
N PRO A 624 -16.33 -12.32 -5.33
CA PRO A 624 -16.50 -13.52 -6.17
C PRO A 624 -15.68 -13.55 -7.46
N THR A 625 -15.20 -12.40 -7.94
CA THR A 625 -14.44 -12.31 -9.21
C THR A 625 -12.93 -12.20 -8.98
N ARG A 626 -12.49 -11.91 -7.75
CA ARG A 626 -11.08 -11.72 -7.41
C ARG A 626 -10.20 -12.90 -7.81
N GLY A 627 -10.43 -14.06 -7.19
CA GLY A 627 -9.61 -15.26 -7.36
C GLY A 627 -9.52 -15.69 -8.82
N PRO A 628 -10.67 -15.92 -9.50
CA PRO A 628 -10.68 -16.29 -10.91
C PRO A 628 -10.02 -15.26 -11.83
N THR A 629 -10.10 -13.97 -11.51
CA THR A 629 -9.41 -12.92 -12.29
C THR A 629 -7.89 -13.03 -12.10
N ALA A 630 -7.40 -13.15 -10.86
CA ALA A 630 -5.98 -13.27 -10.58
C ALA A 630 -5.37 -14.52 -11.24
N GLU A 631 -6.04 -15.67 -11.12
CA GLU A 631 -5.64 -16.93 -11.78
C GLU A 631 -5.60 -16.78 -13.30
N PHE A 632 -6.59 -16.08 -13.89
CA PHE A 632 -6.63 -15.86 -15.34
C PHE A 632 -5.47 -14.99 -15.82
N PHE A 633 -5.12 -13.92 -15.11
CA PHE A 633 -3.97 -13.08 -15.43
C PHE A 633 -2.64 -13.84 -15.30
N GLU A 634 -2.46 -14.64 -14.24
CA GLU A 634 -1.25 -15.45 -14.05
C GLU A 634 -1.11 -16.52 -15.15
N LYS A 635 -2.20 -17.22 -15.47
CA LYS A 635 -2.22 -18.23 -16.54
C LYS A 635 -1.77 -17.67 -17.89
N HIS A 636 -2.09 -16.40 -18.17
CA HIS A 636 -1.76 -15.74 -19.44
C HIS A 636 -0.52 -14.83 -19.33
N ASN A 637 0.31 -15.01 -18.30
CA ASN A 637 1.54 -14.23 -18.08
C ASN A 637 1.30 -12.71 -18.21
N TYR A 638 0.21 -12.23 -17.61
CA TYR A 638 -0.19 -10.82 -17.60
C TYR A 638 -0.29 -10.19 -19.00
N PHE A 639 -0.57 -11.00 -20.03
CA PHE A 639 -0.70 -10.59 -21.44
C PHE A 639 0.54 -9.84 -21.98
N GLY A 640 1.71 -10.15 -21.41
CA GLY A 640 2.99 -9.51 -21.77
C GLY A 640 3.27 -8.17 -21.06
N LEU A 641 2.39 -7.73 -20.15
CA LEU A 641 2.68 -6.65 -19.21
C LEU A 641 3.52 -7.16 -18.04
N LYS A 642 4.26 -6.27 -17.37
CA LYS A 642 5.00 -6.64 -16.15
C LYS A 642 4.02 -6.87 -14.98
N LYS A 643 4.18 -7.97 -14.25
CA LYS A 643 3.32 -8.34 -13.10
C LYS A 643 3.20 -7.21 -12.08
N GLU A 644 4.30 -6.52 -11.77
CA GLU A 644 4.33 -5.41 -10.80
C GLU A 644 3.54 -4.16 -11.24
N ASN A 645 3.11 -4.10 -12.50
CA ASN A 645 2.32 -3.00 -13.06
C ASN A 645 0.84 -3.38 -13.27
N VAL A 646 0.44 -4.60 -12.92
CA VAL A 646 -0.96 -5.03 -12.91
C VAL A 646 -1.39 -5.26 -11.46
N VAL A 647 -2.14 -4.31 -10.92
CA VAL A 647 -2.56 -4.30 -9.52
C VAL A 647 -4.05 -4.61 -9.46
N ILE A 648 -4.38 -5.86 -9.15
CA ILE A 648 -5.76 -6.24 -8.91
C ILE A 648 -6.13 -5.75 -7.50
N PHE A 649 -7.27 -5.09 -7.31
CA PHE A 649 -7.82 -4.71 -5.98
C PHE A 649 -9.33 -5.00 -5.91
N GLU A 650 -9.93 -4.98 -4.72
CA GLU A 650 -11.36 -5.32 -4.54
C GLU A 650 -12.19 -4.10 -4.14
N GLN A 651 -13.40 -4.01 -4.69
CA GLN A 651 -14.41 -3.08 -4.20
C GLN A 651 -15.09 -3.59 -2.94
N GLY A 652 -15.70 -2.67 -2.19
CA GLY A 652 -16.48 -2.98 -1.02
C GLY A 652 -17.76 -3.77 -1.33
N VAL A 653 -18.40 -4.22 -0.26
CA VAL A 653 -19.74 -4.80 -0.30
C VAL A 653 -20.62 -4.14 0.74
N LEU A 654 -21.93 -4.07 0.45
CA LEU A 654 -22.94 -3.67 1.41
C LEU A 654 -23.89 -4.86 1.70
N PRO A 655 -24.38 -4.98 2.94
CA PRO A 655 -25.45 -5.93 3.26
C PRO A 655 -26.69 -5.66 2.40
N CYS A 656 -27.34 -6.73 1.95
CA CYS A 656 -28.68 -6.67 1.38
C CYS A 656 -29.69 -6.40 2.50
N ILE A 657 -30.65 -5.51 2.24
CA ILE A 657 -31.58 -5.02 3.26
C ILE A 657 -33.02 -5.41 2.87
N SER A 658 -33.85 -5.81 3.82
CA SER A 658 -35.27 -6.07 3.61
C SER A 658 -36.03 -4.78 3.33
N ASN A 659 -37.29 -4.87 2.90
CA ASN A 659 -38.13 -3.68 2.72
C ASN A 659 -38.38 -2.90 4.02
N GLU A 660 -38.22 -3.57 5.17
CA GLU A 660 -38.38 -3.03 6.52
C GLU A 660 -37.05 -2.50 7.11
N GLY A 661 -35.98 -2.43 6.32
CA GLY A 661 -34.69 -1.90 6.76
C GLY A 661 -33.81 -2.89 7.53
N LYS A 662 -34.11 -4.19 7.50
CA LYS A 662 -33.35 -5.22 8.23
C LYS A 662 -32.27 -5.88 7.36
N ILE A 663 -31.08 -6.10 7.92
CA ILE A 663 -30.03 -6.89 7.24
C ILE A 663 -30.54 -8.31 6.99
N LEU A 664 -30.43 -8.77 5.74
CA LEU A 664 -30.81 -10.11 5.30
C LEU A 664 -29.68 -11.13 5.52
N LEU A 665 -30.05 -12.30 6.04
CA LEU A 665 -29.16 -13.47 6.12
C LEU A 665 -29.32 -14.34 4.87
N GLU A 666 -28.22 -14.68 4.19
CA GLU A 666 -28.19 -15.65 3.07
C GLU A 666 -28.31 -17.09 3.61
N SER A 667 -27.64 -17.36 4.72
CA SER A 667 -27.69 -18.61 5.49
C SER A 667 -27.73 -18.29 6.99
N LYS A 668 -27.92 -19.31 7.85
CA LYS A 668 -27.89 -19.13 9.31
C LYS A 668 -26.58 -18.53 9.84
N SER A 669 -25.50 -18.65 9.08
CA SER A 669 -24.14 -18.24 9.43
C SER A 669 -23.55 -17.19 8.49
N LYS A 670 -24.35 -16.59 7.60
CA LYS A 670 -23.83 -15.68 6.56
C LYS A 670 -24.82 -14.57 6.20
N VAL A 671 -24.36 -13.33 6.22
CA VAL A 671 -25.09 -12.16 5.71
C VAL A 671 -25.12 -12.17 4.19
N ALA A 672 -26.30 -11.89 3.62
CA ALA A 672 -26.44 -11.64 2.19
C ALA A 672 -25.81 -10.29 1.84
N VAL A 673 -24.81 -10.29 0.97
CA VAL A 673 -24.08 -9.08 0.57
C VAL A 673 -24.12 -8.87 -0.94
N ALA A 674 -23.98 -7.63 -1.38
CA ALA A 674 -23.82 -7.28 -2.78
C ALA A 674 -22.70 -6.24 -2.94
N PRO A 675 -22.04 -6.18 -4.11
CA PRO A 675 -21.15 -5.08 -4.43
C PRO A 675 -21.87 -3.73 -4.25
N ASP A 676 -21.15 -2.74 -3.73
CA ASP A 676 -21.63 -1.39 -3.39
C ASP A 676 -21.80 -0.45 -4.61
N GLY A 677 -22.03 -1.01 -5.80
CA GLY A 677 -22.12 -0.27 -7.06
C GLY A 677 -20.75 0.04 -7.68
N ASN A 678 -20.74 0.74 -8.82
CA ASN A 678 -19.49 1.16 -9.46
C ASN A 678 -18.89 2.43 -8.80
N GLY A 679 -19.69 3.20 -8.05
CA GLY A 679 -19.25 4.33 -7.23
C GLY A 679 -18.45 3.91 -5.99
N GLY A 680 -18.60 2.67 -5.53
CA GLY A 680 -17.73 2.06 -4.52
C GLY A 680 -16.24 2.05 -4.92
N LEU A 681 -15.95 2.28 -6.21
CA LEU A 681 -14.61 2.52 -6.74
C LEU A 681 -13.81 3.51 -5.89
N TYR A 682 -14.39 4.64 -5.52
CA TYR A 682 -13.64 5.71 -4.86
C TYR A 682 -13.12 5.26 -3.49
N GLN A 683 -13.98 4.66 -2.68
CA GLN A 683 -13.60 4.14 -1.37
C GLN A 683 -12.59 2.99 -1.52
N ALA A 684 -12.78 2.11 -2.52
CA ALA A 684 -11.88 1.01 -2.82
C ALA A 684 -10.47 1.48 -3.18
N LEU A 685 -10.34 2.51 -4.03
CA LEU A 685 -9.06 3.10 -4.43
C LEU A 685 -8.23 3.59 -3.23
N ILE A 686 -8.89 4.11 -2.19
CA ILE A 686 -8.23 4.55 -0.94
C ILE A 686 -7.88 3.35 -0.06
N GLN A 687 -8.86 2.47 0.23
CA GLN A 687 -8.68 1.36 1.17
C GLN A 687 -7.66 0.33 0.68
N SER A 688 -7.58 0.09 -0.63
CA SER A 688 -6.60 -0.82 -1.22
C SER A 688 -5.21 -0.20 -1.39
N GLY A 689 -5.04 1.09 -1.04
CA GLY A 689 -3.79 1.82 -1.20
C GLY A 689 -3.44 2.16 -2.66
N VAL A 690 -4.39 2.06 -3.60
CA VAL A 690 -4.15 2.35 -5.03
C VAL A 690 -3.82 3.82 -5.26
N VAL A 691 -4.53 4.76 -4.63
CA VAL A 691 -4.19 6.20 -4.74
C VAL A 691 -2.79 6.47 -4.16
N ALA A 692 -2.41 5.79 -3.08
CA ALA A 692 -1.07 5.91 -2.51
C ALA A 692 0.00 5.32 -3.44
N ASP A 693 -0.30 4.23 -4.15
CA ASP A 693 0.59 3.66 -5.17
C ASP A 693 0.73 4.59 -6.39
N MET A 694 -0.36 5.20 -6.86
CA MET A 694 -0.36 6.23 -7.90
C MET A 694 0.56 7.41 -7.53
N GLY A 695 0.46 7.90 -6.29
CA GLY A 695 1.32 8.96 -5.76
C GLY A 695 2.80 8.57 -5.77
N LYS A 696 3.13 7.36 -5.29
CA LYS A 696 4.50 6.82 -5.30
C LYS A 696 5.08 6.70 -6.71
N ARG A 697 4.24 6.43 -7.71
CA ARG A 697 4.63 6.27 -9.12
C ARG A 697 4.65 7.59 -9.90
N GLY A 698 4.23 8.70 -9.29
CA GLY A 698 4.18 10.01 -9.95
C GLY A 698 3.06 10.13 -10.99
N ILE A 699 1.98 9.35 -10.84
CA ILE A 699 0.82 9.40 -11.74
C ILE A 699 0.10 10.74 -11.58
N LYS A 700 -0.33 11.31 -12.70
CA LYS A 700 -1.08 12.58 -12.77
C LYS A 700 -2.43 12.43 -13.45
N HIS A 701 -2.53 11.48 -14.37
CA HIS A 701 -3.66 11.29 -15.28
C HIS A 701 -4.18 9.85 -15.17
N ILE A 702 -5.45 9.70 -14.87
CA ILE A 702 -6.05 8.38 -14.65
C ILE A 702 -7.21 8.20 -15.62
N HIS A 703 -7.14 7.16 -16.45
CA HIS A 703 -8.26 6.76 -17.31
C HIS A 703 -9.00 5.58 -16.67
N ALA A 704 -10.29 5.75 -16.38
CA ALA A 704 -11.16 4.71 -15.83
C ALA A 704 -12.26 4.30 -16.80
N TYR A 705 -12.52 2.99 -16.91
CA TYR A 705 -13.56 2.46 -17.80
C TYR A 705 -14.12 1.11 -17.33
N CYS A 706 -15.25 0.69 -17.90
CA CYS A 706 -15.87 -0.62 -17.64
C CYS A 706 -15.31 -1.74 -18.54
N VAL A 707 -15.11 -2.93 -17.96
CA VAL A 707 -14.51 -4.07 -18.67
C VAL A 707 -15.30 -4.57 -19.88
N ASP A 708 -16.60 -4.26 -19.96
CA ASP A 708 -17.46 -4.78 -21.01
C ASP A 708 -17.43 -4.04 -22.33
N ASN A 709 -16.76 -2.89 -22.42
CA ASN A 709 -16.58 -2.21 -23.69
C ASN A 709 -15.46 -2.89 -24.50
N CYS A 710 -15.82 -3.68 -25.51
CA CYS A 710 -14.88 -4.42 -26.34
C CYS A 710 -14.03 -3.50 -27.24
N LEU A 711 -14.53 -2.30 -27.57
CA LEU A 711 -13.84 -1.30 -28.40
C LEU A 711 -13.07 -0.23 -27.59
N VAL A 712 -12.99 -0.36 -26.27
CA VAL A 712 -12.35 0.66 -25.44
C VAL A 712 -10.91 0.97 -25.86
N LYS A 713 -10.62 2.24 -26.16
CA LYS A 713 -9.26 2.75 -26.32
C LYS A 713 -8.58 2.95 -24.97
N VAL A 714 -7.96 1.89 -24.45
CA VAL A 714 -7.32 1.89 -23.13
C VAL A 714 -6.16 2.88 -23.10
N ALA A 715 -6.10 3.73 -22.07
CA ALA A 715 -5.17 4.88 -21.98
C ALA A 715 -5.15 5.78 -23.24
N ASP A 716 -6.32 6.11 -23.82
CA ASP A 716 -6.41 6.94 -25.03
C ASP A 716 -5.63 8.26 -24.92
N PRO A 717 -4.56 8.45 -25.72
CA PRO A 717 -3.76 9.66 -25.70
C PRO A 717 -4.57 10.92 -26.05
N VAL A 718 -5.54 10.83 -26.97
CA VAL A 718 -6.37 11.99 -27.36
C VAL A 718 -7.17 12.47 -26.15
N PHE A 719 -7.86 11.55 -25.46
CA PHE A 719 -8.67 11.90 -24.31
C PHE A 719 -7.84 12.46 -23.14
N ILE A 720 -6.69 11.86 -22.87
CA ILE A 720 -5.79 12.31 -21.81
C ILE A 720 -5.25 13.71 -22.15
N GLY A 721 -4.76 13.91 -23.38
CA GLY A 721 -4.24 15.20 -23.83
C GLY A 721 -5.30 16.30 -23.84
N PHE A 722 -6.53 16.00 -24.28
CA PHE A 722 -7.67 16.90 -24.21
C PHE A 722 -7.94 17.32 -22.76
N SER A 723 -8.09 16.35 -21.86
CA SER A 723 -8.43 16.60 -20.45
C SER A 723 -7.33 17.42 -19.74
N ALA A 724 -6.07 17.06 -19.96
CA ALA A 724 -4.93 17.79 -19.42
C ALA A 724 -4.84 19.22 -19.97
N SER A 725 -5.10 19.43 -21.27
CA SER A 725 -5.07 20.76 -21.89
C SER A 725 -6.13 21.72 -21.32
N LYS A 726 -7.23 21.16 -20.81
CA LYS A 726 -8.32 21.91 -20.16
C LYS A 726 -8.10 22.12 -18.65
N ASN A 727 -7.09 21.47 -18.06
CA ASN A 727 -6.81 21.53 -16.62
C ASN A 727 -8.02 21.17 -15.73
N VAL A 728 -8.76 20.15 -16.15
CA VAL A 728 -9.95 19.64 -15.45
C VAL A 728 -9.61 18.53 -14.47
N ASP A 729 -10.47 18.37 -13.46
CA ASP A 729 -10.36 17.30 -12.48
C ASP A 729 -11.04 16.02 -12.95
N ILE A 730 -12.14 16.15 -13.68
CA ILE A 730 -12.83 15.04 -14.34
C ILE A 730 -13.07 15.40 -15.81
N ALA A 731 -12.91 14.42 -16.69
CA ALA A 731 -13.53 14.49 -18.00
C ALA A 731 -14.25 13.18 -18.32
N THR A 732 -15.21 13.22 -19.24
CA THR A 732 -16.00 12.05 -19.64
C THR A 732 -15.96 11.85 -21.15
N LYS A 733 -15.91 10.60 -21.61
CA LYS A 733 -16.26 10.28 -22.99
C LYS A 733 -17.74 9.97 -23.12
N VAL A 734 -18.29 10.40 -24.24
CA VAL A 734 -19.67 10.11 -24.65
C VAL A 734 -19.69 9.68 -26.11
N VAL A 735 -20.74 8.97 -26.49
CA VAL A 735 -21.06 8.76 -27.90
C VAL A 735 -22.31 9.54 -28.26
N ARG A 736 -22.50 9.80 -29.55
CA ARG A 736 -23.74 10.39 -30.04
C ARG A 736 -24.91 9.45 -29.76
N LYS A 737 -25.94 9.96 -29.08
CA LYS A 737 -27.24 9.28 -28.92
C LYS A 737 -27.89 9.15 -30.31
N ARG A 738 -28.25 7.92 -30.70
CA ARG A 738 -28.74 7.59 -32.05
C ARG A 738 -30.17 8.08 -32.29
N ASN A 739 -31.03 7.98 -31.27
CA ASN A 739 -32.42 8.43 -31.33
C ASN A 739 -32.95 8.74 -29.93
N ALA A 740 -34.05 9.49 -29.84
CA ALA A 740 -34.61 9.97 -28.57
C ALA A 740 -34.94 8.85 -27.56
N LYS A 741 -35.31 7.66 -28.06
CA LYS A 741 -35.75 6.51 -27.27
C LYS A 741 -34.61 5.59 -26.83
N GLU A 742 -33.36 5.89 -27.19
CA GLU A 742 -32.22 5.11 -26.71
C GLU A 742 -32.11 5.24 -25.18
N SER A 743 -32.17 4.10 -24.49
CA SER A 743 -32.14 3.99 -23.02
C SER A 743 -30.72 4.12 -22.49
N VAL A 744 -30.21 5.35 -22.49
CA VAL A 744 -28.87 5.68 -22.04
C VAL A 744 -28.89 6.94 -21.17
N GLY A 745 -28.09 6.93 -20.09
CA GLY A 745 -27.87 8.12 -19.27
C GLY A 745 -27.17 9.22 -20.08
N LEU A 746 -27.55 10.47 -19.83
CA LEU A 746 -27.07 11.63 -20.59
C LEU A 746 -26.20 12.51 -19.70
N ILE A 747 -25.00 12.85 -20.18
CA ILE A 747 -24.12 13.81 -19.52
C ILE A 747 -24.56 15.21 -19.92
N LEU A 748 -24.95 16.02 -18.93
CA LEU A 748 -25.52 17.34 -19.16
C LEU A 748 -25.31 18.25 -17.94
N GLN A 749 -25.83 19.46 -18.03
CA GLN A 749 -25.89 20.40 -16.92
C GLN A 749 -27.26 20.29 -16.23
N LYS A 750 -27.31 19.84 -14.98
CA LYS A 750 -28.50 19.83 -14.13
C LYS A 750 -28.34 20.91 -13.06
N ASN A 751 -29.25 21.89 -13.03
CA ASN A 751 -29.25 22.98 -12.05
C ASN A 751 -27.90 23.72 -11.95
N GLY A 752 -27.25 23.98 -13.09
CA GLY A 752 -25.98 24.70 -13.11
C GLY A 752 -24.72 23.82 -12.96
N LYS A 753 -24.86 22.52 -12.68
CA LYS A 753 -23.76 21.60 -12.37
C LYS A 753 -23.64 20.47 -13.39
N PRO A 754 -22.42 19.94 -13.67
CA PRO A 754 -22.28 18.76 -14.50
C PRO A 754 -22.85 17.54 -13.79
N ASP A 755 -23.64 16.74 -14.50
CA ASP A 755 -24.36 15.61 -13.93
C ASP A 755 -24.67 14.55 -15.00
N VAL A 756 -25.16 13.39 -14.56
CA VAL A 756 -25.74 12.36 -15.42
C VAL A 756 -27.22 12.20 -15.08
N VAL A 757 -28.07 12.36 -16.09
CA VAL A 757 -29.52 12.11 -15.95
C VAL A 757 -29.85 10.80 -16.65
N GLU A 758 -30.42 9.87 -15.88
CA GLU A 758 -30.88 8.58 -16.41
C GLU A 758 -32.07 8.77 -17.36
N TYR A 759 -32.22 7.87 -18.33
CA TYR A 759 -33.27 7.96 -19.34
C TYR A 759 -34.70 7.92 -18.77
N SER A 760 -34.87 7.41 -17.55
CA SER A 760 -36.15 7.41 -16.84
C SER A 760 -36.51 8.76 -16.20
N GLU A 761 -35.54 9.67 -16.09
CA GLU A 761 -35.68 10.99 -15.45
C GLU A 761 -35.79 12.14 -16.46
N ILE A 762 -35.57 11.89 -17.75
CA ILE A 762 -35.71 12.89 -18.81
C ILE A 762 -37.15 12.91 -19.34
N SER A 763 -37.70 14.12 -19.53
CA SER A 763 -39.01 14.31 -20.13
C SER A 763 -39.02 13.86 -21.59
N THR A 764 -40.20 13.55 -22.13
CA THR A 764 -40.32 13.22 -23.57
C THR A 764 -39.96 14.44 -24.43
N GLU A 765 -40.37 15.64 -23.99
CA GLU A 765 -40.03 16.88 -24.69
C GLU A 765 -38.50 17.10 -24.76
N ASP A 766 -37.78 16.90 -23.65
CA ASP A 766 -36.33 17.06 -23.63
C ASP A 766 -35.62 15.95 -24.42
N ALA A 767 -36.09 14.70 -24.34
CA ALA A 767 -35.51 13.59 -25.08
C ALA A 767 -35.62 13.76 -26.61
N GLU A 768 -36.69 14.39 -27.08
CA GLU A 768 -36.94 14.65 -28.51
C GLU A 768 -36.44 16.02 -28.99
N ALA A 769 -36.02 16.90 -28.07
CA ALA A 769 -35.54 18.24 -28.39
C ALA A 769 -34.36 18.20 -29.39
N LYS A 770 -34.41 19.08 -30.39
CA LYS A 770 -33.39 19.21 -31.44
C LYS A 770 -32.36 20.28 -31.12
N ASP A 771 -31.13 20.09 -31.58
CA ASP A 771 -30.08 21.08 -31.43
C ASP A 771 -30.44 22.34 -32.25
N PRO A 772 -30.42 23.54 -31.65
CA PRO A 772 -30.75 24.78 -32.37
C PRO A 772 -29.75 25.12 -33.49
N LYS A 773 -28.54 24.57 -33.48
CA LYS A 773 -27.50 24.76 -34.51
C LYS A 773 -27.58 23.71 -35.63
N ASP A 774 -28.15 22.54 -35.34
CA ASP A 774 -28.32 21.44 -36.30
C ASP A 774 -29.57 20.60 -35.96
N SER A 775 -30.65 20.79 -36.72
CA SER A 775 -31.93 20.12 -36.47
C SER A 775 -31.91 18.61 -36.68
N GLU A 776 -30.88 18.07 -37.34
CA GLU A 776 -30.69 16.63 -37.49
C GLU A 776 -30.21 15.98 -36.18
N LEU A 777 -29.58 16.77 -35.30
CA LEU A 777 -29.05 16.32 -34.02
C LEU A 777 -30.04 16.52 -32.87
N LEU A 778 -29.99 15.62 -31.88
CA LEU A 778 -30.67 15.82 -30.60
C LEU A 778 -29.91 16.85 -29.76
N LYS A 779 -30.64 17.73 -29.08
CA LYS A 779 -30.09 18.69 -28.12
C LYS A 779 -29.33 17.98 -27.02
N PHE A 780 -29.95 16.98 -26.39
CA PHE A 780 -29.33 16.14 -25.37
C PHE A 780 -28.88 14.81 -26.00
N ARG A 781 -27.61 14.79 -26.46
CA ARG A 781 -27.04 13.66 -27.22
C ARG A 781 -25.79 13.02 -26.64
N ALA A 782 -25.28 13.55 -25.53
CA ALA A 782 -24.05 13.09 -24.88
C ALA A 782 -24.32 11.79 -24.09
N ALA A 783 -24.41 10.67 -24.79
CA ALA A 783 -24.72 9.37 -24.19
C ALA A 783 -23.51 8.85 -23.38
N ASN A 784 -23.73 8.65 -22.08
CA ASN A 784 -22.70 8.17 -21.15
C ASN A 784 -22.27 6.75 -21.51
N ILE A 785 -20.96 6.54 -21.64
CA ILE A 785 -20.36 5.22 -21.90
C ILE A 785 -19.47 4.73 -20.75
N VAL A 786 -19.54 5.41 -19.59
CA VAL A 786 -18.79 5.09 -18.36
C VAL A 786 -17.29 4.97 -18.62
N ASN A 787 -16.75 6.01 -19.27
CA ASN A 787 -15.35 6.14 -19.61
C ASN A 787 -14.89 7.55 -19.21
N HIS A 788 -14.07 7.61 -18.16
CA HIS A 788 -13.75 8.85 -17.46
C HIS A 788 -12.24 9.06 -17.37
N TYR A 789 -11.86 10.33 -17.35
CA TYR A 789 -10.55 10.81 -16.95
C TYR A 789 -10.67 11.39 -15.54
N TYR A 790 -9.66 11.16 -14.70
CA TYR A 790 -9.48 11.84 -13.42
C TYR A 790 -8.07 12.44 -13.31
N SER A 791 -7.97 13.62 -12.72
CA SER A 791 -6.70 14.13 -12.20
C SER A 791 -6.31 13.37 -10.93
N TYR A 792 -5.00 13.21 -10.69
CA TYR A 792 -4.53 12.61 -9.44
C TYR A 792 -5.01 13.38 -8.20
N SER A 793 -4.95 14.72 -8.25
CA SER A 793 -5.41 15.60 -7.17
C SER A 793 -6.88 15.40 -6.82
N PHE A 794 -7.72 15.12 -7.83
CA PHE A 794 -9.13 14.78 -7.58
C PHE A 794 -9.25 13.47 -6.80
N LEU A 795 -8.53 12.42 -7.21
CA LEU A 795 -8.57 11.12 -6.52
C LEU A 795 -7.97 11.20 -5.11
N GLU A 796 -6.96 12.04 -4.88
CA GLU A 796 -6.41 12.28 -3.54
C GLU A 796 -7.44 12.89 -2.58
N SER A 797 -8.37 13.70 -3.11
CA SER A 797 -9.42 14.36 -2.33
C SER A 797 -10.58 13.46 -1.91
N ILE A 798 -10.63 12.20 -2.38
CA ILE A 798 -11.72 11.23 -2.12
C ILE A 798 -12.18 11.19 -0.64
N PRO A 799 -11.28 11.12 0.37
CA PRO A 799 -11.70 11.05 1.78
C PRO A 799 -12.61 12.20 2.23
N ALA A 800 -12.54 13.37 1.57
CA ALA A 800 -13.34 14.55 1.90
C ALA A 800 -14.79 14.49 1.38
N TRP A 801 -15.10 13.64 0.39
CA TRP A 801 -16.41 13.64 -0.27
C TRP A 801 -17.02 12.26 -0.53
N ALA A 802 -16.28 11.15 -0.47
CA ALA A 802 -16.83 9.81 -0.77
C ALA A 802 -18.06 9.44 0.06
N LYS A 803 -18.10 9.82 1.34
CA LYS A 803 -19.24 9.57 2.24
C LYS A 803 -20.51 10.36 1.87
N LYS A 804 -20.39 11.38 1.02
CA LYS A 804 -21.50 12.21 0.53
C LYS A 804 -22.18 11.62 -0.70
N LEU A 805 -21.58 10.61 -1.34
CA LEU A 805 -22.16 9.95 -2.50
C LEU A 805 -23.51 9.30 -2.12
N PRO A 806 -24.56 9.52 -2.93
CA PRO A 806 -25.85 8.90 -2.69
C PRO A 806 -25.77 7.38 -2.88
N HIS A 807 -26.68 6.67 -2.21
CA HIS A 807 -26.88 5.25 -2.43
C HIS A 807 -28.23 5.06 -3.13
N HIS A 808 -28.19 4.47 -4.32
CA HIS A 808 -29.35 4.19 -5.14
C HIS A 808 -29.97 2.85 -4.76
N VAL A 809 -31.30 2.79 -4.78
CA VAL A 809 -32.06 1.61 -4.37
C VAL A 809 -32.34 0.71 -5.56
N ALA A 810 -31.75 -0.49 -5.55
CA ALA A 810 -32.08 -1.54 -6.50
C ALA A 810 -32.93 -2.63 -5.83
N ARG A 811 -34.25 -2.65 -6.11
CA ARG A 811 -35.16 -3.69 -5.59
C ARG A 811 -34.90 -5.03 -6.29
N LYS A 812 -34.64 -6.10 -5.52
CA LYS A 812 -34.27 -7.42 -6.05
C LYS A 812 -34.99 -8.55 -5.31
N LYS A 813 -35.04 -9.72 -5.97
CA LYS A 813 -35.39 -11.01 -5.37
C LYS A 813 -34.13 -11.58 -4.74
N ILE A 814 -33.99 -11.48 -3.42
CA ILE A 814 -32.78 -11.83 -2.68
C ILE A 814 -33.09 -13.09 -1.85
N PRO A 815 -32.52 -14.26 -2.20
CA PRO A 815 -32.63 -15.46 -1.38
C PRO A 815 -32.17 -15.18 0.05
N TYR A 816 -32.95 -15.62 1.04
CA TYR A 816 -32.67 -15.33 2.44
C TYR A 816 -33.12 -16.48 3.35
N VAL A 817 -32.63 -16.51 4.58
CA VAL A 817 -33.13 -17.38 5.65
C VAL A 817 -34.18 -16.64 6.47
N ASN A 818 -35.36 -17.25 6.63
CA ASN A 818 -36.37 -16.76 7.55
C ASN A 818 -35.86 -16.92 8.99
N THR A 819 -35.80 -15.83 9.76
CA THR A 819 -35.23 -15.81 11.11
C THR A 819 -36.08 -16.54 12.16
N GLU A 820 -37.37 -16.76 11.90
CA GLU A 820 -38.27 -17.50 12.80
C GLU A 820 -38.21 -19.01 12.56
N THR A 821 -38.23 -19.45 11.30
CA THR A 821 -38.29 -20.88 10.94
C THR A 821 -36.91 -21.49 10.67
N GLY A 822 -35.94 -20.68 10.27
CA GLY A 822 -34.61 -21.12 9.83
C GLY A 822 -34.58 -21.75 8.43
N GLU A 823 -35.65 -21.62 7.65
CA GLU A 823 -35.76 -22.12 6.28
C GLU A 823 -35.20 -21.11 5.25
N THR A 824 -34.49 -21.61 4.23
CA THR A 824 -34.02 -20.78 3.11
C THR A 824 -35.13 -20.59 2.08
N ILE A 825 -35.50 -19.33 1.84
CA ILE A 825 -36.58 -18.93 0.93
C ILE A 825 -35.99 -18.31 -0.33
N LYS A 826 -36.49 -18.75 -1.50
CA LYS A 826 -36.28 -18.08 -2.79
C LYS A 826 -37.53 -17.26 -3.13
N PRO A 827 -37.48 -15.93 -3.02
CA PRO A 827 -38.69 -15.10 -3.13
C PRO A 827 -39.16 -14.94 -4.58
N GLU A 828 -40.48 -15.02 -4.78
CA GLU A 828 -41.10 -14.84 -6.12
C GLU A 828 -41.22 -13.36 -6.54
N LYS A 829 -41.29 -12.45 -5.56
CA LYS A 829 -41.37 -10.98 -5.73
C LYS A 829 -40.18 -10.31 -5.04
N PRO A 830 -39.77 -9.08 -5.43
CA PRO A 830 -38.72 -8.36 -4.74
C PRO A 830 -39.02 -8.22 -3.24
N ASN A 831 -38.12 -8.74 -2.39
CA ASN A 831 -38.26 -8.79 -0.93
C ASN A 831 -37.25 -7.89 -0.21
N GLY A 832 -36.31 -7.30 -0.95
CA GLY A 832 -35.29 -6.45 -0.39
C GLY A 832 -34.62 -5.57 -1.44
N ILE A 833 -33.65 -4.81 -0.97
CA ILE A 833 -32.91 -3.81 -1.72
C ILE A 833 -31.41 -4.10 -1.68
N LYS A 834 -30.74 -3.71 -2.75
CA LYS A 834 -29.29 -3.51 -2.80
C LYS A 834 -29.04 -2.01 -2.89
N LEU A 835 -28.07 -1.54 -2.13
CA LEU A 835 -27.62 -0.15 -2.14
C LEU A 835 -26.38 -0.08 -3.03
N GLU A 836 -26.43 0.79 -4.05
CA GLU A 836 -25.36 0.96 -5.02
C GLU A 836 -25.01 2.44 -5.14
N GLN A 837 -23.73 2.80 -5.08
CA GLN A 837 -23.26 4.13 -5.45
C GLN A 837 -22.96 4.15 -6.96
N PHE A 838 -23.18 5.29 -7.63
CA PHE A 838 -22.75 5.45 -9.02
C PHE A 838 -21.48 6.27 -9.15
N VAL A 839 -20.60 5.82 -10.05
CA VAL A 839 -19.30 6.44 -10.29
C VAL A 839 -19.43 7.89 -10.78
N PHE A 840 -20.56 8.26 -11.39
CA PHE A 840 -20.79 9.62 -11.90
C PHE A 840 -21.46 10.56 -10.89
N ASP A 841 -21.91 10.07 -9.72
CA ASP A 841 -22.58 10.91 -8.72
C ASP A 841 -21.64 11.94 -8.05
N CYS A 842 -20.34 11.88 -8.34
CA CYS A 842 -19.37 12.89 -7.92
C CYS A 842 -19.33 14.11 -8.84
N PHE A 843 -19.89 14.05 -10.05
CA PHE A 843 -19.81 15.15 -11.02
C PHE A 843 -20.41 16.46 -10.47
N PRO A 844 -21.56 16.45 -9.76
CA PRO A 844 -22.13 17.68 -9.22
C PRO A 844 -21.27 18.38 -8.15
N PHE A 845 -20.26 17.69 -7.60
CA PHE A 845 -19.32 18.29 -6.65
C PHE A 845 -18.37 19.28 -7.33
N LEU A 846 -18.22 19.20 -8.65
CA LEU A 846 -17.34 20.06 -9.42
C LEU A 846 -18.00 21.39 -9.80
N THR A 847 -17.16 22.37 -10.09
CA THR A 847 -17.53 23.53 -10.90
C THR A 847 -17.37 23.19 -12.38
N LEU A 848 -18.10 23.86 -13.27
CA LEU A 848 -18.10 23.54 -14.70
C LEU A 848 -16.72 23.74 -15.35
N ASP A 849 -15.88 24.63 -14.83
CA ASP A 849 -14.50 24.83 -15.31
C ASP A 849 -13.56 23.67 -14.95
N LYS A 850 -13.98 22.78 -14.05
CA LYS A 850 -13.25 21.57 -13.63
C LYS A 850 -13.80 20.28 -14.22
N PHE A 851 -14.74 20.38 -15.16
CA PHE A 851 -15.35 19.26 -15.86
C PHE A 851 -15.24 19.44 -17.38
N ALA A 852 -14.96 18.35 -18.11
CA ALA A 852 -15.00 18.35 -19.57
C ALA A 852 -15.68 17.10 -20.13
N CYS A 853 -16.16 17.16 -21.37
CA CYS A 853 -16.80 16.05 -22.06
C CYS A 853 -16.33 15.95 -23.51
N MET A 854 -15.96 14.75 -23.95
CA MET A 854 -15.50 14.50 -25.32
C MET A 854 -16.40 13.48 -26.02
N GLU A 855 -17.03 13.88 -27.12
CA GLU A 855 -17.77 12.99 -27.99
C GLU A 855 -16.80 12.18 -28.87
N VAL A 856 -17.02 10.88 -28.95
CA VAL A 856 -16.24 9.94 -29.76
C VAL A 856 -17.14 9.13 -30.71
N LYS A 857 -16.53 8.53 -31.73
CA LYS A 857 -17.21 7.66 -32.69
C LYS A 857 -17.56 6.33 -32.02
N ARG A 858 -18.84 5.96 -32.03
CA ARG A 858 -19.32 4.74 -31.36
C ARG A 858 -18.67 3.50 -31.96
N GLU A 859 -18.68 3.42 -33.29
CA GLU A 859 -18.11 2.33 -34.07
C GLU A 859 -16.59 2.17 -33.92
N ASP A 860 -15.92 3.15 -33.27
CA ASP A 860 -14.49 3.05 -32.97
C ASP A 860 -14.18 2.82 -31.50
N GLU A 861 -15.08 3.19 -30.58
CA GLU A 861 -14.73 3.31 -29.16
C GLU A 861 -15.76 2.73 -28.19
N PHE A 862 -16.94 2.29 -28.66
CA PHE A 862 -17.98 1.77 -27.77
C PHE A 862 -18.80 0.63 -28.40
N SER A 863 -18.53 -0.58 -27.91
CA SER A 863 -19.35 -1.79 -28.16
C SER A 863 -19.44 -2.59 -26.85
N PRO A 864 -20.51 -2.42 -26.05
CA PRO A 864 -20.63 -3.04 -24.75
C PRO A 864 -21.12 -4.49 -24.83
N LEU A 865 -20.60 -5.36 -23.96
CA LEU A 865 -21.05 -6.73 -23.77
C LEU A 865 -21.95 -6.86 -22.52
N LYS A 866 -23.27 -6.88 -22.74
CA LYS A 866 -24.30 -6.87 -21.67
C LYS A 866 -25.20 -8.10 -21.68
N ASN A 867 -25.52 -8.63 -22.86
CA ASN A 867 -26.53 -9.66 -23.08
C ASN A 867 -25.93 -10.97 -23.60
N ALA A 868 -26.66 -12.09 -23.41
CA ALA A 868 -26.24 -13.39 -23.93
C ALA A 868 -26.32 -13.42 -25.47
N ARG A 869 -25.55 -14.34 -26.07
CA ARG A 869 -25.51 -14.54 -27.53
C ARG A 869 -26.91 -14.77 -28.12
N GLY A 870 -27.17 -14.16 -29.27
CA GLY A 870 -28.47 -14.26 -29.96
C GLY A 870 -29.53 -13.27 -29.47
N THR A 871 -29.15 -12.27 -28.66
CA THR A 871 -30.06 -11.18 -28.26
C THR A 871 -30.24 -10.17 -29.39
N GLY A 872 -29.17 -9.96 -30.19
CA GLY A 872 -29.15 -9.02 -31.31
C GLY A 872 -28.76 -7.59 -30.93
N GLU A 873 -28.44 -7.33 -29.67
CA GLU A 873 -28.04 -6.04 -29.13
C GLU A 873 -27.11 -6.23 -27.93
N ASP A 874 -25.98 -5.52 -27.91
CA ASP A 874 -24.97 -5.54 -26.84
C ASP A 874 -24.58 -6.96 -26.37
N ASP A 875 -24.33 -7.85 -27.33
CA ASP A 875 -24.06 -9.27 -27.10
C ASP A 875 -22.71 -9.72 -27.73
N PRO A 876 -22.28 -10.98 -27.56
CA PRO A 876 -21.03 -11.46 -28.16
C PRO A 876 -20.95 -11.28 -29.68
N ASP A 877 -22.05 -11.44 -30.40
CA ASP A 877 -22.06 -11.37 -31.87
C ASP A 877 -21.94 -9.92 -32.33
N THR A 878 -22.64 -8.97 -31.68
CA THR A 878 -22.49 -7.54 -31.98
C THR A 878 -21.08 -7.06 -31.64
N SER A 879 -20.53 -7.45 -30.49
CA SER A 879 -19.17 -7.06 -30.09
C SER A 879 -18.09 -7.64 -31.00
N LYS A 880 -18.24 -8.89 -31.45
CA LYS A 880 -17.34 -9.49 -32.44
C LYS A 880 -17.41 -8.72 -33.76
N GLN A 881 -18.63 -8.46 -34.24
CA GLN A 881 -18.86 -7.77 -35.49
C GLN A 881 -18.20 -6.39 -35.50
N ASP A 882 -18.37 -5.62 -34.43
CA ASP A 882 -17.84 -4.26 -34.34
C ASP A 882 -16.31 -4.23 -34.36
N ILE A 883 -15.63 -5.14 -33.65
CA ILE A 883 -14.16 -5.27 -33.72
C ILE A 883 -13.69 -5.67 -35.13
N MET A 884 -14.34 -6.66 -35.74
CA MET A 884 -13.95 -7.14 -37.06
C MET A 884 -14.20 -6.08 -38.16
N MET A 885 -15.27 -5.30 -38.04
CA MET A 885 -15.56 -4.22 -38.98
C MET A 885 -14.63 -3.02 -38.78
N GLN A 886 -14.24 -2.72 -37.55
CA GLN A 886 -13.20 -1.73 -37.27
C GLN A 886 -11.87 -2.11 -37.94
N GLY A 887 -11.40 -3.35 -37.77
CA GLY A 887 -10.15 -3.80 -38.39
C GLY A 887 -10.23 -3.81 -39.92
N LYS A 888 -11.36 -4.21 -40.51
CA LYS A 888 -11.62 -4.10 -41.96
C LYS A 888 -11.50 -2.65 -42.44
N LYS A 889 -12.11 -1.70 -41.72
CA LYS A 889 -12.02 -0.27 -42.02
C LYS A 889 -10.57 0.24 -41.98
N TRP A 890 -9.81 -0.16 -40.96
CA TRP A 890 -8.41 0.26 -40.80
C TRP A 890 -7.51 -0.25 -41.92
N VAL A 891 -7.58 -1.54 -42.27
CA VAL A 891 -6.73 -2.08 -43.35
C VAL A 891 -7.09 -1.51 -44.73
N GLN A 892 -8.38 -1.23 -44.97
CA GLN A 892 -8.81 -0.55 -46.20
C GLN A 892 -8.29 0.88 -46.25
N ALA A 893 -8.35 1.62 -45.13
CA ALA A 893 -7.80 2.96 -45.03
C ALA A 893 -6.27 3.00 -45.27
N ALA A 894 -5.55 1.93 -44.90
CA ALA A 894 -4.12 1.74 -45.20
C ALA A 894 -3.82 1.33 -46.65
N GLY A 895 -4.85 1.11 -47.49
CA GLY A 895 -4.72 0.79 -48.90
C GLY A 895 -4.67 -0.70 -49.24
N ALA A 896 -5.10 -1.58 -48.33
CA ALA A 896 -5.32 -3.00 -48.64
C ALA A 896 -6.66 -3.21 -49.38
N THR A 897 -6.71 -4.20 -50.27
CA THR A 897 -7.97 -4.66 -50.88
C THR A 897 -8.54 -5.79 -50.04
N VAL A 898 -9.78 -5.65 -49.56
CA VAL A 898 -10.45 -6.72 -48.80
C VAL A 898 -11.47 -7.41 -49.71
N VAL A 899 -11.31 -8.72 -49.87
CA VAL A 899 -12.27 -9.58 -50.60
C VAL A 899 -13.00 -10.49 -49.62
N SER A 900 -14.27 -10.76 -49.85
CA SER A 900 -15.10 -11.53 -48.93
C SER A 900 -16.29 -12.15 -49.66
N GLU A 901 -16.75 -13.30 -49.18
CA GLU A 901 -17.94 -13.99 -49.70
C GLU A 901 -19.23 -13.44 -49.07
N ASP A 902 -19.17 -12.89 -47.86
CA ASP A 902 -20.26 -12.16 -47.18
C ASP A 902 -19.79 -10.75 -46.74
N PRO A 903 -20.39 -9.65 -47.22
CA PRO A 903 -19.96 -8.29 -46.88
C PRO A 903 -19.91 -7.99 -45.36
N LYS A 904 -20.61 -8.77 -44.53
CA LYS A 904 -20.56 -8.70 -43.06
C LYS A 904 -19.28 -9.27 -42.46
N GLU A 905 -18.49 -10.05 -43.19
CA GLU A 905 -17.21 -10.53 -42.71
C GLU A 905 -16.19 -9.39 -42.62
N GLY A 906 -15.54 -9.31 -41.46
CA GLY A 906 -14.52 -8.33 -41.15
C GLY A 906 -13.13 -8.95 -40.95
N ILE A 907 -12.21 -8.11 -40.47
CA ILE A 907 -10.83 -8.49 -40.19
C ILE A 907 -10.53 -8.11 -38.75
N GLU A 908 -10.09 -9.06 -37.96
CA GLU A 908 -9.53 -8.78 -36.64
C GLU A 908 -8.10 -8.24 -36.82
N VAL A 909 -7.82 -7.07 -36.26
CA VAL A 909 -6.45 -6.52 -36.17
C VAL A 909 -6.03 -6.57 -34.71
N SER A 910 -4.96 -7.32 -34.42
CA SER A 910 -4.40 -7.42 -33.08
C SER A 910 -3.99 -6.03 -32.56
N PRO A 911 -4.33 -5.65 -31.32
CA PRO A 911 -3.89 -4.39 -30.74
C PRO A 911 -2.37 -4.19 -30.76
N LEU A 912 -1.57 -5.27 -30.73
CA LEU A 912 -0.12 -5.19 -30.83
C LEU A 912 0.36 -4.71 -32.21
N ILE A 913 -0.43 -4.92 -33.27
CA ILE A 913 -0.17 -4.41 -34.62
C ILE A 913 -0.63 -2.96 -34.73
N SER A 914 -1.86 -2.66 -34.33
CA SER A 914 -2.43 -1.32 -34.43
C SER A 914 -3.35 -1.01 -33.24
N TYR A 915 -3.07 0.10 -32.55
CA TYR A 915 -3.87 0.57 -31.42
C TYR A 915 -5.18 1.19 -31.87
N GLY A 916 -5.13 2.02 -32.91
CA GLY A 916 -6.24 2.84 -33.40
C GLY A 916 -6.29 3.01 -34.91
N GLY A 917 -5.61 2.14 -35.66
CA GLY A 917 -5.53 2.16 -37.13
C GLY A 917 -4.18 2.59 -37.69
N GLU A 918 -3.23 3.01 -36.85
CA GLU A 918 -1.87 3.36 -37.26
C GLU A 918 -0.99 2.14 -37.57
N GLY A 919 0.09 2.34 -38.33
CA GLY A 919 1.13 1.31 -38.54
C GLY A 919 0.77 0.19 -39.53
N LEU A 920 -0.29 0.35 -40.33
CA LEU A 920 -0.78 -0.68 -41.25
C LEU A 920 -0.29 -0.52 -42.70
N ASP A 921 0.64 0.41 -42.97
CA ASP A 921 1.14 0.69 -44.33
C ASP A 921 1.80 -0.51 -45.02
N PHE A 922 2.29 -1.50 -44.26
CA PHE A 922 2.86 -2.74 -44.81
C PHE A 922 1.83 -3.63 -45.52
N LEU A 923 0.54 -3.38 -45.29
CA LEU A 923 -0.58 -4.03 -45.98
C LEU A 923 -0.97 -3.32 -47.27
N LYS A 924 -0.40 -2.15 -47.57
CA LYS A 924 -0.69 -1.39 -48.78
C LYS A 924 -0.53 -2.28 -50.01
N THR A 925 -1.53 -2.28 -50.88
CA THR A 925 -1.63 -3.13 -52.09
C THR A 925 -1.81 -4.64 -51.87
N ARG A 926 -1.81 -5.15 -50.62
CA ARG A 926 -2.13 -6.56 -50.35
C ARG A 926 -3.63 -6.81 -50.56
N THR A 927 -3.98 -8.02 -50.99
CA THR A 927 -5.37 -8.51 -51.01
C THR A 927 -5.59 -9.46 -49.84
N ILE A 928 -6.57 -9.17 -48.98
CA ILE A 928 -6.87 -9.94 -47.78
C ILE A 928 -8.28 -10.55 -47.93
N LYS A 929 -8.39 -11.87 -47.77
CA LYS A 929 -9.68 -12.57 -47.79
C LYS A 929 -10.28 -12.58 -46.38
N ALA A 930 -11.43 -11.95 -46.17
CA ALA A 930 -12.17 -12.03 -44.91
C ALA A 930 -12.98 -13.35 -44.80
N PRO A 931 -13.25 -13.86 -43.58
CA PRO A 931 -12.78 -13.34 -42.29
C PRO A 931 -11.30 -13.66 -42.07
N ALA A 932 -10.53 -12.69 -41.54
CA ALA A 932 -9.10 -12.85 -41.29
C ALA A 932 -8.69 -12.25 -39.94
N VAL A 933 -7.47 -12.59 -39.51
CA VAL A 933 -6.78 -11.99 -38.36
C VAL A 933 -5.39 -11.52 -38.78
N ILE A 934 -5.01 -10.31 -38.35
CA ILE A 934 -3.67 -9.74 -38.52
C ILE A 934 -3.01 -9.67 -37.15
N GLU A 935 -2.05 -10.56 -36.91
CA GLU A 935 -1.38 -10.71 -35.61
C GLU A 935 0.14 -10.47 -35.67
N SER A 936 0.73 -10.54 -36.86
CA SER A 936 2.13 -10.22 -37.17
C SER A 936 2.23 -9.37 -38.44
N GLU A 937 3.35 -8.66 -38.61
CA GLU A 937 3.66 -7.91 -39.85
C GLU A 937 4.12 -8.83 -41.00
N ASP A 938 4.74 -9.97 -40.67
CA ASP A 938 5.24 -10.97 -41.61
C ASP A 938 4.14 -11.66 -42.42
#